data_AF-A0A6N8U881-F1
#
_entry.id   AF-A0A6N8U881-F1
#
_cell.length_a   1.000
_cell.length_b   1.000
_cell.length_c   1.000
_cell.angle_alpha   90.00
_cell.angle_beta   90.00
_cell.angle_gamma   90.00
#
_symmetry.space_group_name_H-M   'P 1'
#
loop_
_entity.id
_entity.type
_entity.pdbx_description
1 polymer ?
#
loop_
_entity_poly.entity_id
_entity_poly.type
_entity_poly.pdbx_seq_one_letter_code
_entity_poly.pdbx_strand_id
1 'polypeptide(L)'
;MKEKIYEYILEASKSLDGDAASAGVIAKKLSLSRSVVSQYLNQGAAGGMLIKVNSRPVLFFDVHTLETVYETTLSKREYASFNELTQELKHTELQDFDKLIGHDGSLRDVVKQCKATISYPPKGLPVLLHGPTGSGKSLIAKMMYEYAVNHEWIDSNCKFVTVNCSEYANNPELLSANLFGSVKGAYTGADKDTPGLLQAAEGGVLFLDEVHCLKAECQEKLFLFMDQGIYHMMGDNETWHHGSVRLLFATTEDPEKVLLKTLRRRIVMVIELPSLAERGIHERLELIHKMFCREEARINRSITISNLAYNILLTADFSGNIGELEACIQASCVQALFEAADDQLEIHARHLPPALLKERRGKAGKSSKNKLHAMIKIDSLQQMAASKRPLIKLLEHIQEGYETAKRNDPSECLKAIELMMEDDLGTLFHGQRQEPDDYIHAGIQEIWENTIQRYGIQAPPLDAARLMMLQEGIQVTSALTCWLSLNDASWQAFYDYLREHIHRELSIAQEITEQLSVELDQPMTAVIPPLLALFIHHMNNGQDISRSVGIIIAHGESTASSIANAVNQFLGRYLFDAIDMPMEVSTAQIILKLNDFLGKMGHFEELVLLVDMGSLEEIHKGIANLHANIGIMNNVNTRIALEIGSQLMQGADMEAIFDTVSSNSQYHYQIIDNRDKDKVIICSCASGIGAAKKLREIISSSLPKNIPIKVLTCEYSDLLHREENDLFSRYDVICIVGTLNPNLEYIRFVPIEDLIINETMDELDAYFAAYLNEAELKQFKQNILKNFSLSNIMNNLTILNPNKLLEHVAEALDHLQILLDETFSNHTCFGLYVHICCLIERLVTMREITDYGNKETFEAEHQDFIDHIHHAFNDVEAYYHISINVEEIGYIYDYIRNN
;
A
#
# COMPACT_ATOMS: atom_id res chain seq x y z
N MET A 1 5.64 -56.68 -0.02
CA MET A 1 4.33 -56.28 -0.61
C MET A 1 3.45 -55.65 0.46
N LYS A 2 3.23 -56.32 1.60
CA LYS A 2 2.53 -55.77 2.77
C LYS A 2 3.16 -54.45 3.26
N GLU A 3 4.47 -54.41 3.52
CA GLU A 3 5.18 -53.21 4.00
C GLU A 3 4.99 -51.98 3.10
N LYS A 4 5.13 -52.13 1.77
CA LYS A 4 4.91 -51.04 0.81
C LYS A 4 3.49 -50.46 0.83
N ILE A 5 2.47 -51.26 1.17
CA ILE A 5 1.09 -50.79 1.31
C ILE A 5 0.94 -49.95 2.59
N TYR A 6 1.59 -50.38 3.68
CA TYR A 6 1.57 -49.63 4.95
C TYR A 6 2.40 -48.34 4.88
N GLU A 7 3.56 -48.35 4.24
CA GLU A 7 4.36 -47.12 3.98
C GLU A 7 3.54 -46.07 3.23
N TYR A 8 2.81 -46.48 2.21
CA TYR A 8 1.94 -45.58 1.46
C TYR A 8 0.79 -45.00 2.30
N ILE A 9 0.23 -45.80 3.22
CA ILE A 9 -0.81 -45.34 4.14
C ILE A 9 -0.26 -44.40 5.19
N LEU A 10 0.97 -44.62 5.68
CA LEU A 10 1.62 -43.69 6.60
C LEU A 10 1.77 -42.31 5.94
N GLU A 11 2.15 -42.24 4.67
CA GLU A 11 2.20 -40.99 3.91
C GLU A 11 0.81 -40.36 3.72
N ALA A 12 -0.19 -41.14 3.30
CA ALA A 12 -1.56 -40.65 3.13
C ALA A 12 -2.20 -40.16 4.45
N SER A 13 -1.80 -40.76 5.58
CA SER A 13 -2.28 -40.39 6.91
C SER A 13 -1.63 -39.11 7.43
N LYS A 14 -0.39 -38.80 7.04
CA LYS A 14 0.26 -37.51 7.36
C LYS A 14 -0.43 -36.33 6.69
N SER A 15 -0.90 -36.50 5.46
CA SER A 15 -1.59 -35.44 4.71
C SER A 15 -3.10 -35.43 4.90
N LEU A 16 -3.65 -36.38 5.67
CA LEU A 16 -5.09 -36.62 5.84
C LEU A 16 -5.86 -36.63 4.50
N ASP A 17 -5.25 -37.20 3.47
CA ASP A 17 -5.80 -37.19 2.12
C ASP A 17 -6.83 -38.32 1.96
N GLY A 18 -8.10 -37.93 1.92
CA GLY A 18 -9.24 -38.82 1.80
C GLY A 18 -9.24 -39.64 0.51
N ASP A 19 -8.72 -39.13 -0.59
CA ASP A 19 -8.72 -39.85 -1.86
C ASP A 19 -7.55 -40.82 -1.98
N ALA A 20 -6.37 -40.42 -1.47
CA ALA A 20 -5.17 -41.24 -1.45
C ALA A 20 -5.27 -42.46 -0.51
N ALA A 21 -6.10 -42.38 0.54
CA ALA A 21 -6.27 -43.42 1.56
C ALA A 21 -7.21 -44.58 1.13
N SER A 22 -7.69 -44.58 -0.11
CA SER A 22 -8.60 -45.62 -0.62
C SER A 22 -7.85 -46.83 -1.21
N ALA A 23 -8.38 -48.03 -1.00
CA ALA A 23 -7.79 -49.26 -1.56
C ALA A 23 -7.68 -49.25 -3.09
N GLY A 24 -8.51 -48.46 -3.79
CA GLY A 24 -8.49 -48.33 -5.24
C GLY A 24 -7.32 -47.48 -5.75
N VAL A 25 -7.01 -46.38 -5.06
CA VAL A 25 -5.89 -45.49 -5.42
C VAL A 25 -4.55 -46.16 -5.10
N ILE A 26 -4.46 -46.81 -3.93
CA ILE A 26 -3.27 -47.58 -3.53
C ILE A 26 -2.98 -48.71 -4.53
N ALA A 27 -4.01 -49.41 -4.99
CA ALA A 27 -3.88 -50.47 -5.98
C ALA A 27 -3.36 -49.96 -7.33
N LYS A 28 -3.86 -48.82 -7.81
CA LYS A 28 -3.38 -48.18 -9.05
C LYS A 28 -1.91 -47.77 -8.93
N LYS A 29 -1.53 -47.12 -7.83
CA LYS A 29 -0.17 -46.57 -7.67
C LYS A 29 0.89 -47.63 -7.44
N LEU A 30 0.55 -48.73 -6.76
CA LEU A 30 1.45 -49.86 -6.54
C LEU A 30 1.37 -50.94 -7.63
N SER A 31 0.54 -50.76 -8.67
CA SER A 31 0.27 -51.77 -9.71
C SER A 31 -0.14 -53.13 -9.14
N LEU A 32 -0.99 -53.13 -8.10
CA LEU A 32 -1.50 -54.33 -7.42
C LEU A 32 -3.00 -54.50 -7.68
N SER A 33 -3.53 -55.70 -7.46
CA SER A 33 -4.97 -55.92 -7.54
C SER A 33 -5.68 -55.31 -6.33
N ARG A 34 -6.80 -54.62 -6.58
CA ARG A 34 -7.62 -53.98 -5.54
C ARG A 34 -8.08 -54.95 -4.45
N SER A 35 -8.36 -56.21 -4.80
CA SER A 35 -8.76 -57.25 -3.86
C SER A 35 -7.65 -57.59 -2.86
N VAL A 36 -6.40 -57.70 -3.33
CA VAL A 36 -5.23 -57.99 -2.47
C VAL A 36 -4.93 -56.82 -1.54
N VAL A 37 -4.96 -55.58 -2.05
CA VAL A 37 -4.78 -54.38 -1.22
C VAL A 37 -5.88 -54.31 -0.16
N SER A 38 -7.15 -54.43 -0.54
CA SER A 38 -8.27 -54.38 0.39
C SER A 38 -8.20 -55.47 1.47
N GLN A 39 -7.71 -56.67 1.13
CA GLN A 39 -7.50 -57.75 2.11
C GLN A 39 -6.46 -57.37 3.18
N TYR A 40 -5.31 -56.80 2.79
CA TYR A 40 -4.29 -56.37 3.74
C TYR A 40 -4.74 -55.18 4.61
N LEU A 41 -5.50 -54.23 4.05
CA LEU A 41 -6.02 -53.08 4.81
C LEU A 41 -7.06 -53.49 5.85
N ASN A 42 -7.98 -54.38 5.48
CA ASN A 42 -8.95 -54.92 6.44
C ASN A 42 -8.25 -55.77 7.52
N GLN A 43 -7.17 -56.49 7.21
CA GLN A 43 -6.35 -57.16 8.22
C GLN A 43 -5.67 -56.17 9.17
N GLY A 44 -5.17 -55.04 8.66
CA GLY A 44 -4.60 -53.97 9.48
C GLY A 44 -5.61 -53.29 10.39
N ALA A 45 -6.83 -53.06 9.89
CA ALA A 45 -7.93 -52.51 10.68
C ALA A 45 -8.40 -53.50 11.76
N ALA A 46 -8.55 -54.78 11.44
CA ALA A 46 -8.89 -55.83 12.41
C ALA A 46 -7.81 -56.01 13.48
N GLY A 47 -6.54 -55.74 13.15
CA GLY A 47 -5.41 -55.74 14.07
C GLY A 47 -5.24 -54.46 14.90
N GLY A 48 -6.14 -53.47 14.76
CA GLY A 48 -6.11 -52.21 15.50
C GLY A 48 -5.01 -51.23 15.11
N MET A 49 -4.24 -51.52 14.04
CA MET A 49 -3.18 -50.65 13.53
C MET A 49 -3.75 -49.54 12.62
N LEU A 50 -4.84 -49.84 11.91
CA LEU A 50 -5.48 -48.91 11.00
C LEU A 50 -6.89 -48.54 11.47
N ILE A 51 -7.29 -47.32 11.19
CA ILE A 51 -8.66 -46.82 11.30
C ILE A 51 -9.38 -47.10 10.00
N LYS A 52 -10.63 -47.56 10.09
CA LYS A 52 -11.50 -47.78 8.94
C LYS A 52 -12.64 -46.77 8.91
N VAL A 53 -12.74 -46.02 7.82
CA VAL A 53 -13.86 -45.11 7.57
C VAL A 53 -14.81 -45.74 6.56
N ASN A 54 -16.04 -46.01 6.97
CA ASN A 54 -17.07 -46.69 6.18
C ASN A 54 -17.74 -45.79 5.12
N SER A 55 -16.96 -44.92 4.46
CA SER A 55 -17.39 -44.11 3.32
C SER A 55 -17.39 -44.90 2.01
N ARG A 56 -17.85 -44.27 0.92
CA ARG A 56 -17.74 -44.81 -0.45
C ARG A 56 -16.91 -43.82 -1.28
N PRO A 57 -15.62 -44.10 -1.57
CA PRO A 57 -14.86 -45.32 -1.24
C PRO A 57 -14.50 -45.45 0.25
N VAL A 58 -14.23 -46.69 0.70
CA VAL A 58 -13.79 -47.00 2.09
C VAL A 58 -12.33 -46.56 2.25
N LEU A 59 -12.06 -45.81 3.33
CA LEU A 59 -10.75 -45.21 3.59
C LEU A 59 -10.06 -45.86 4.78
N PHE A 60 -8.73 -45.91 4.74
CA PHE A 60 -7.90 -46.48 5.79
C PHE A 60 -6.77 -45.53 6.16
N PHE A 61 -6.62 -45.24 7.46
CA PHE A 61 -5.58 -44.38 8.00
C PHE A 61 -4.80 -45.08 9.11
N ASP A 62 -3.53 -44.75 9.28
CA ASP A 62 -2.71 -45.27 10.38
C ASP A 62 -3.02 -44.56 11.69
N VAL A 63 -3.28 -45.34 12.76
CA VAL A 63 -3.67 -44.81 14.07
C VAL A 63 -2.56 -43.96 14.66
N HIS A 64 -1.34 -44.50 14.72
CA HIS A 64 -0.23 -43.86 15.43
C HIS A 64 0.19 -42.56 14.76
N THR A 65 0.18 -42.53 13.43
CA THR A 65 0.47 -41.34 12.63
C THR A 65 -0.55 -40.24 12.89
N LEU A 66 -1.85 -40.57 12.93
CA LEU A 66 -2.88 -39.57 13.22
C LEU A 66 -2.79 -39.04 14.65
N GLU A 67 -2.58 -39.91 15.64
CA GLU A 67 -2.41 -39.50 17.03
C GLU A 67 -1.18 -38.60 17.23
N THR A 68 -0.10 -38.84 16.47
CA THR A 68 1.12 -38.02 16.52
C THR A 68 0.98 -36.69 15.78
N VAL A 69 0.35 -36.67 14.60
CA VAL A 69 0.20 -35.46 13.77
C VAL A 69 -0.83 -34.50 14.37
N TYR A 70 -1.88 -35.02 15.00
CA TYR A 70 -2.97 -34.24 15.57
C TYR A 70 -2.94 -34.15 17.10
N GLU A 71 -1.87 -34.64 17.74
CA GLU A 71 -1.65 -34.59 19.19
C GLU A 71 -2.88 -35.04 20.02
N THR A 72 -3.61 -36.06 19.54
CA THR A 72 -4.87 -36.52 20.13
C THR A 72 -4.86 -38.04 20.31
N THR A 73 -5.67 -38.55 21.24
CA THR A 73 -5.84 -40.00 21.43
C THR A 73 -7.17 -40.43 20.85
N LEU A 74 -7.15 -41.27 19.81
CA LEU A 74 -8.38 -41.67 19.12
C LEU A 74 -9.08 -42.77 19.92
N SER A 75 -10.33 -42.54 20.31
CA SER A 75 -11.08 -43.49 21.15
C SER A 75 -11.74 -44.61 20.34
N LYS A 76 -12.02 -44.34 19.06
CA LYS A 76 -12.63 -45.27 18.10
C LYS A 76 -11.62 -45.76 17.06
N ARG A 77 -11.91 -46.90 16.44
CA ARG A 77 -11.12 -47.50 15.35
C ARG A 77 -11.93 -47.69 14.06
N GLU A 78 -13.25 -47.52 14.14
CA GLU A 78 -14.15 -47.50 12.98
C GLU A 78 -15.05 -46.27 13.04
N TYR A 79 -15.19 -45.59 11.90
CA TYR A 79 -15.96 -44.35 11.75
C TYR A 79 -16.99 -44.50 10.63
N ALA A 80 -18.17 -43.87 10.78
CA ALA A 80 -19.22 -43.94 9.77
C ALA A 80 -18.93 -43.05 8.55
N SER A 81 -18.23 -41.93 8.77
CA SER A 81 -17.89 -40.97 7.70
C SER A 81 -16.55 -40.28 7.96
N PHE A 82 -15.97 -39.71 6.90
CA PHE A 82 -14.73 -38.93 7.00
C PHE A 82 -14.92 -37.66 7.87
N ASN A 83 -16.12 -37.08 7.87
CA ASN A 83 -16.47 -35.95 8.73
C ASN A 83 -16.45 -36.33 10.22
N GLU A 84 -16.90 -37.54 10.59
CA GLU A 84 -16.85 -38.00 11.99
C GLU A 84 -15.41 -38.16 12.48
N LEU A 85 -14.53 -38.74 11.65
CA LEU A 85 -13.11 -38.86 11.96
C LEU A 85 -12.43 -37.48 12.09
N THR A 86 -12.69 -36.57 11.16
CA THR A 86 -12.12 -35.22 11.20
C THR A 86 -12.67 -34.37 12.34
N GLN A 87 -13.91 -34.61 12.80
CA GLN A 87 -14.44 -33.96 14.00
C GLN A 87 -13.71 -34.43 15.26
N GLU A 88 -13.48 -35.73 15.45
CA GLU A 88 -12.73 -36.24 16.61
C GLU A 88 -11.26 -35.79 16.56
N LEU A 89 -10.64 -35.71 15.38
CA LEU A 89 -9.29 -35.17 15.20
C LEU A 89 -9.19 -33.65 15.43
N LYS A 90 -10.27 -32.88 15.21
CA LYS A 90 -10.34 -31.43 15.44
C LYS A 90 -10.77 -31.06 16.86
N HIS A 91 -11.30 -32.01 17.63
CA HIS A 91 -11.63 -31.82 19.04
C HIS A 91 -10.36 -31.87 19.91
N THR A 92 -9.49 -30.88 19.75
CA THR A 92 -8.73 -30.37 20.90
C THR A 92 -9.75 -29.50 21.65
N GLU A 93 -10.24 -29.94 22.81
CA GLU A 93 -11.04 -29.04 23.65
C GLU A 93 -10.18 -27.81 23.94
N LEU A 94 -10.57 -26.65 23.41
CA LEU A 94 -9.88 -25.38 23.66
C LEU A 94 -9.75 -25.22 25.19
N GLN A 95 -8.53 -25.07 25.69
CA GLN A 95 -8.26 -24.96 27.13
C GLN A 95 -8.06 -23.49 27.50
N ASP A 96 -8.47 -23.13 28.71
CA ASP A 96 -8.16 -21.84 29.31
C ASP A 96 -8.49 -20.63 28.42
N PHE A 97 -7.47 -19.82 28.12
CA PHE A 97 -7.57 -18.62 27.30
C PHE A 97 -7.82 -18.90 25.83
N ASP A 98 -7.62 -20.12 25.33
CA ASP A 98 -7.87 -20.45 23.92
C ASP A 98 -9.38 -20.46 23.62
N LYS A 99 -10.23 -20.48 24.66
CA LYS A 99 -11.69 -20.33 24.54
C LYS A 99 -12.13 -18.89 24.26
N LEU A 100 -11.25 -17.91 24.46
CA LEU A 100 -11.55 -16.50 24.48
C LEU A 100 -11.31 -15.86 23.11
N ILE A 101 -12.37 -15.29 22.55
CA ILE A 101 -12.33 -14.59 21.26
C ILE A 101 -11.39 -13.38 21.37
N GLY A 102 -10.38 -13.33 20.50
CA GLY A 102 -9.35 -12.30 20.49
C GLY A 102 -8.10 -12.63 21.29
N HIS A 103 -7.92 -13.88 21.76
CA HIS A 103 -6.73 -14.27 22.56
C HIS A 103 -5.39 -14.05 21.83
N ASP A 104 -5.38 -14.14 20.49
CA ASP A 104 -4.21 -13.82 19.66
C ASP A 104 -4.29 -12.45 18.97
N GLY A 105 -5.41 -11.74 19.17
CA GLY A 105 -5.70 -10.42 18.60
C GLY A 105 -5.66 -9.32 19.67
N SER A 106 -6.78 -8.61 19.84
CA SER A 106 -6.91 -7.46 20.75
C SER A 106 -6.65 -7.79 22.22
N LEU A 107 -6.82 -9.05 22.61
CA LEU A 107 -6.61 -9.51 23.99
C LEU A 107 -5.26 -10.22 24.19
N ARG A 108 -4.38 -10.27 23.19
CA ARG A 108 -3.09 -10.97 23.27
C ARG A 108 -2.24 -10.52 24.46
N ASP A 109 -2.07 -9.22 24.62
CA ASP A 109 -1.24 -8.68 25.69
C ASP A 109 -1.91 -8.84 27.07
N VAL A 110 -3.24 -8.70 27.12
CA VAL A 110 -4.07 -8.99 28.30
C VAL A 110 -3.89 -10.44 28.74
N VAL A 111 -4.02 -11.40 27.82
CA VAL A 111 -3.85 -12.83 28.08
C VAL A 111 -2.43 -13.12 28.58
N LYS A 112 -1.41 -12.54 27.95
CA LYS A 112 -0.01 -12.71 28.38
C LYS A 112 0.23 -12.19 29.79
N GLN A 113 -0.29 -11.02 30.13
CA GLN A 113 -0.21 -10.45 31.48
C GLN A 113 -0.96 -11.31 32.49
N CYS A 114 -2.17 -11.78 32.17
CA CYS A 114 -2.95 -12.69 33.00
C CYS A 114 -2.18 -13.98 33.30
N LYS A 115 -1.64 -14.64 32.27
CA LYS A 115 -0.82 -15.87 32.40
C LYS A 115 0.42 -15.62 33.26
N ALA A 116 1.16 -14.53 33.04
CA ALA A 116 2.35 -14.19 33.81
C ALA A 116 2.04 -13.90 35.28
N THR A 117 0.90 -13.26 35.56
CA THR A 117 0.57 -12.79 36.91
C THR A 117 0.04 -13.92 37.79
N ILE A 118 -0.82 -14.79 37.25
CA ILE A 118 -1.37 -15.92 38.00
C ILE A 118 -0.32 -17.03 38.25
N SER A 119 0.67 -17.15 37.36
CA SER A 119 1.77 -18.12 37.44
C SER A 119 2.90 -17.70 38.38
N TYR A 120 2.93 -16.44 38.81
CA TYR A 120 4.06 -15.91 39.57
C TYR A 120 4.22 -16.63 40.93
N PRO A 121 5.36 -17.30 41.19
CA PRO A 121 5.52 -18.08 42.42
C PRO A 121 5.74 -17.19 43.66
N PRO A 122 5.36 -17.65 44.87
CA PRO A 122 4.74 -18.94 45.17
C PRO A 122 3.19 -18.96 45.08
N LYS A 123 2.51 -17.80 45.03
CA LYS A 123 1.05 -17.70 45.22
C LYS A 123 0.34 -16.76 44.24
N GLY A 124 0.91 -16.51 43.07
CA GLY A 124 0.44 -15.48 42.14
C GLY A 124 0.65 -14.06 42.70
N LEU A 125 0.29 -13.05 41.91
CA LEU A 125 0.21 -11.66 42.37
C LEU A 125 -1.24 -11.17 42.31
N PRO A 126 -1.63 -10.23 43.20
CA PRO A 126 -2.95 -9.60 43.11
C PRO A 126 -3.10 -8.79 41.81
N VAL A 127 -4.23 -8.99 41.13
CA VAL A 127 -4.51 -8.40 39.80
C VAL A 127 -5.74 -7.52 39.87
N LEU A 128 -5.70 -6.36 39.23
CA LEU A 128 -6.88 -5.54 38.95
C LEU A 128 -7.18 -5.51 37.46
N LEU A 129 -8.33 -6.05 37.08
CA LEU A 129 -8.88 -5.95 35.73
C LEU A 129 -9.64 -4.63 35.61
N HIS A 130 -9.10 -3.70 34.84
CA HIS A 130 -9.69 -2.39 34.59
C HIS A 130 -10.28 -2.34 33.18
N GLY A 131 -11.47 -1.77 33.02
CA GLY A 131 -12.06 -1.57 31.71
C GLY A 131 -13.56 -1.34 31.78
N PRO A 132 -14.19 -0.96 30.65
CA PRO A 132 -15.58 -0.53 30.65
C PRO A 132 -16.56 -1.65 31.02
N THR A 133 -17.79 -1.29 31.39
CA THR A 133 -18.84 -2.24 31.75
C THR A 133 -19.15 -3.16 30.58
N GLY A 134 -19.26 -4.47 30.85
CA GLY A 134 -19.56 -5.47 29.81
C GLY A 134 -18.40 -5.81 28.88
N SER A 135 -17.14 -5.47 29.20
CA SER A 135 -15.96 -5.84 28.39
C SER A 135 -15.48 -7.30 28.57
N GLY A 136 -16.06 -8.05 29.51
CA GLY A 136 -15.72 -9.46 29.75
C GLY A 136 -14.74 -9.73 30.91
N LYS A 137 -14.57 -8.78 31.86
CA LYS A 137 -13.70 -8.93 33.04
C LYS A 137 -13.92 -10.23 33.82
N SER A 138 -15.18 -10.56 34.13
CA SER A 138 -15.53 -11.77 34.90
C SER A 138 -15.20 -13.07 34.12
N LEU A 139 -15.30 -13.06 32.79
CA LEU A 139 -14.89 -14.18 31.95
C LEU A 139 -13.37 -14.37 31.99
N ILE A 140 -12.60 -13.29 31.86
CA ILE A 140 -11.13 -13.34 31.95
C ILE A 140 -10.67 -13.85 33.32
N ALA A 141 -11.29 -13.39 34.42
CA ALA A 141 -10.99 -13.89 35.76
C ALA A 141 -11.24 -15.40 35.89
N LYS A 142 -12.33 -15.90 35.27
CA LYS A 142 -12.60 -17.34 35.21
C LYS A 142 -11.53 -18.10 34.40
N MET A 143 -11.09 -17.56 33.26
CA MET A 143 -10.02 -18.18 32.47
C MET A 143 -8.67 -18.18 33.21
N MET A 144 -8.37 -17.16 34.02
CA MET A 144 -7.19 -17.17 34.90
C MET A 144 -7.24 -18.31 35.91
N TYR A 145 -8.40 -18.57 36.50
CA TYR A 145 -8.59 -19.69 37.42
C TYR A 145 -8.47 -21.05 36.71
N GLU A 146 -9.13 -21.22 35.56
CA GLU A 146 -9.02 -22.46 34.75
C GLU A 146 -7.55 -22.74 34.39
N TYR A 147 -6.82 -21.71 33.95
CA TYR A 147 -5.40 -21.80 33.62
C TYR A 147 -4.54 -22.25 34.82
N ALA A 148 -4.80 -21.71 36.01
CA ALA A 148 -4.06 -22.07 37.21
C ALA A 148 -4.36 -23.48 37.72
N VAL A 149 -5.60 -23.98 37.53
CA VAL A 149 -5.97 -25.37 37.84
C VAL A 149 -5.31 -26.33 36.85
N ASN A 150 -5.35 -26.02 35.56
CA ASN A 150 -4.75 -26.86 34.52
C ASN A 150 -3.22 -26.97 34.61
N HIS A 151 -2.56 -25.95 35.18
CA HIS A 151 -1.12 -25.96 35.45
C HIS A 151 -0.75 -26.46 36.87
N GLU A 152 -1.71 -27.02 37.61
CA GLU A 152 -1.52 -27.57 38.95
C GLU A 152 -1.01 -26.55 40.00
N TRP A 153 -1.17 -25.25 39.77
CA TRP A 153 -0.85 -24.20 40.76
C TRP A 153 -1.95 -24.00 41.79
N ILE A 154 -3.17 -24.46 41.45
CA ILE A 154 -4.34 -24.53 42.31
C ILE A 154 -4.87 -25.96 42.24
N ASP A 155 -5.17 -26.56 43.39
CA ASP A 155 -5.80 -27.88 43.43
C ASP A 155 -7.20 -27.80 42.83
N SER A 156 -7.59 -28.78 42.02
CA SER A 156 -8.93 -28.91 41.45
C SER A 156 -10.09 -28.84 42.45
N ASN A 157 -9.84 -29.14 43.74
CA ASN A 157 -10.81 -29.05 44.83
C ASN A 157 -10.98 -27.63 45.41
N CYS A 158 -10.00 -26.75 45.18
CA CYS A 158 -10.09 -25.35 45.58
C CYS A 158 -11.16 -24.63 44.74
N LYS A 159 -11.71 -23.53 45.25
CA LYS A 159 -12.86 -22.87 44.62
C LYS A 159 -12.47 -21.55 43.96
N PHE A 160 -13.14 -21.26 42.85
CA PHE A 160 -13.27 -19.91 42.31
C PHE A 160 -14.50 -19.25 42.92
N VAL A 161 -14.29 -18.32 43.84
CA VAL A 161 -15.36 -17.61 44.54
C VAL A 161 -15.49 -16.22 43.95
N THR A 162 -16.70 -15.85 43.52
CA THR A 162 -16.99 -14.54 42.92
C THR A 162 -17.95 -13.75 43.79
N VAL A 163 -17.72 -12.45 43.93
CA VAL A 163 -18.68 -11.53 44.56
C VAL A 163 -18.73 -10.23 43.78
N ASN A 164 -19.94 -9.77 43.51
CA ASN A 164 -20.17 -8.45 42.93
C ASN A 164 -20.43 -7.46 44.07
N CYS A 165 -19.52 -6.51 44.27
CA CYS A 165 -19.59 -5.58 45.40
C CYS A 165 -20.76 -4.59 45.26
N SER A 166 -21.25 -4.36 44.04
CA SER A 166 -22.40 -3.48 43.78
C SER A 166 -23.72 -4.02 44.34
N GLU A 167 -23.87 -5.34 44.51
CA GLU A 167 -25.06 -5.97 45.12
C GLU A 167 -25.29 -5.50 46.56
N TYR A 168 -24.22 -5.07 47.23
CA TYR A 168 -24.22 -4.64 48.63
C TYR A 168 -24.02 -3.13 48.80
N ALA A 169 -24.09 -2.34 47.71
CA ALA A 169 -23.86 -0.90 47.76
C ALA A 169 -24.73 -0.18 48.82
N ASN A 170 -25.96 -0.64 49.01
CA ASN A 170 -26.90 -0.06 49.98
C ASN A 170 -26.68 -0.58 51.43
N ASN A 171 -25.95 -1.69 51.61
CA ASN A 171 -25.66 -2.26 52.93
C ASN A 171 -24.19 -2.74 53.01
N PRO A 172 -23.22 -1.81 53.08
CA PRO A 172 -21.79 -2.16 53.00
C PRO A 172 -21.28 -2.98 54.20
N GLU A 173 -21.98 -2.93 55.32
CA GLU A 173 -21.70 -3.78 56.49
C GLU A 173 -21.94 -5.26 56.18
N LEU A 174 -22.96 -5.58 55.38
CA LEU A 174 -23.22 -6.94 54.91
C LEU A 174 -22.13 -7.43 53.95
N LEU A 175 -21.56 -6.55 53.12
CA LEU A 175 -20.44 -6.93 52.26
C LEU A 175 -19.22 -7.32 53.10
N SER A 176 -18.91 -6.53 54.13
CA SER A 176 -17.80 -6.84 55.04
C SER A 176 -18.04 -8.12 55.82
N ALA A 177 -19.28 -8.35 56.29
CA ALA A 177 -19.68 -9.59 56.94
C ALA A 177 -19.60 -10.79 56.00
N ASN A 178 -19.97 -10.64 54.73
CA ASN A 178 -19.86 -11.72 53.75
C ASN A 178 -18.40 -12.00 53.38
N LEU A 179 -17.56 -10.98 53.21
CA LEU A 179 -16.15 -11.15 52.83
C LEU A 179 -15.33 -11.82 53.92
N PHE A 180 -15.41 -11.29 55.15
CA PHE A 180 -14.58 -11.71 56.28
C PHE A 180 -15.28 -12.68 57.24
N GLY A 181 -16.59 -12.85 57.12
CA GLY A 181 -17.41 -13.56 58.09
C GLY A 181 -17.91 -12.65 59.21
N SER A 182 -18.87 -13.12 59.99
CA SER A 182 -19.43 -12.39 61.13
C SER A 182 -19.71 -13.32 62.31
N VAL A 183 -19.41 -12.86 63.52
CA VAL A 183 -19.76 -13.55 64.76
C VAL A 183 -21.20 -13.21 65.16
N LYS A 184 -21.84 -14.09 65.92
CA LYS A 184 -23.17 -13.86 66.49
C LYS A 184 -23.24 -12.50 67.18
N GLY A 185 -24.20 -11.67 66.77
CA GLY A 185 -24.42 -10.33 67.30
C GLY A 185 -23.60 -9.22 66.65
N ALA A 186 -22.82 -9.50 65.60
CA ALA A 186 -22.03 -8.48 64.89
C ALA A 186 -22.87 -7.39 64.20
N TYR A 187 -24.09 -7.73 63.76
CA TYR A 187 -25.07 -6.80 63.20
C TYR A 187 -26.50 -7.30 63.49
N THR A 188 -27.51 -6.45 63.26
CA THR A 188 -28.92 -6.81 63.43
C THR A 188 -29.31 -7.94 62.46
N GLY A 189 -29.59 -9.14 63.00
CA GLY A 189 -29.87 -10.36 62.22
C GLY A 189 -28.74 -11.40 62.20
N ALA A 190 -27.59 -11.13 62.83
CA ALA A 190 -26.51 -12.11 62.99
C ALA A 190 -26.80 -13.10 64.13
N ASP A 191 -27.72 -14.04 63.91
CA ASP A 191 -28.16 -14.99 64.94
C ASP A 191 -27.13 -16.10 65.26
N LYS A 192 -26.16 -16.31 64.35
CA LYS A 192 -25.09 -17.31 64.46
C LYS A 192 -23.82 -16.83 63.76
N ASP A 193 -22.70 -17.48 64.10
CA ASP A 193 -21.43 -17.27 63.42
C ASP A 193 -21.54 -17.74 61.96
N THR A 194 -21.07 -16.91 61.03
CA THR A 194 -21.16 -17.16 59.59
C THR A 194 -19.76 -16.99 58.98
N PRO A 195 -19.21 -18.04 58.32
CA PRO A 195 -17.89 -17.98 57.70
C PRO A 195 -17.89 -17.03 56.49
N GLY A 196 -16.75 -16.38 56.25
CA GLY A 196 -16.57 -15.44 55.14
C GLY A 196 -16.21 -16.09 53.80
N LEU A 197 -16.33 -15.31 52.73
CA LEU A 197 -15.93 -15.70 51.37
C LEU A 197 -14.42 -15.95 51.25
N LEU A 198 -13.59 -15.26 52.05
CA LEU A 198 -12.16 -15.54 52.12
C LEU A 198 -11.89 -16.99 52.55
N GLN A 199 -12.60 -17.47 53.58
CA GLN A 199 -12.48 -18.85 54.04
C GLN A 199 -13.02 -19.84 52.99
N ALA A 200 -14.09 -19.48 52.29
CA ALA A 200 -14.64 -20.31 51.21
C ALA A 200 -13.70 -20.44 50.00
N ALA A 201 -12.82 -19.46 49.80
CA ALA A 201 -11.85 -19.39 48.71
C ALA A 201 -10.44 -19.90 49.09
N GLU A 202 -10.29 -20.52 50.27
CA GLU A 202 -8.99 -20.98 50.78
C GLU A 202 -8.26 -21.90 49.77
N GLY A 203 -7.00 -21.57 49.46
CA GLY A 203 -6.18 -22.24 48.45
C GLY A 203 -6.55 -21.94 47.00
N GLY A 204 -7.72 -21.32 46.76
CA GLY A 204 -8.27 -20.99 45.44
C GLY A 204 -8.12 -19.51 45.08
N VAL A 205 -9.16 -18.98 44.44
CA VAL A 205 -9.21 -17.59 43.93
C VAL A 205 -10.49 -16.91 44.42
N LEU A 206 -10.35 -15.69 44.92
CA LEU A 206 -11.47 -14.78 45.22
C LEU A 206 -11.47 -13.64 44.19
N PHE A 207 -12.55 -13.54 43.43
CA PHE A 207 -12.78 -12.49 42.45
C PHE A 207 -13.79 -11.46 43.00
N LEU A 208 -13.35 -10.21 43.10
CA LEU A 208 -14.11 -9.06 43.59
C LEU A 208 -14.46 -8.16 42.40
N ASP A 209 -15.69 -8.26 41.91
CA ASP A 209 -16.20 -7.40 40.83
C ASP A 209 -16.71 -6.07 41.40
N GLU A 210 -16.56 -5.00 40.61
CA GLU A 210 -16.86 -3.62 40.98
C GLU A 210 -16.25 -3.19 42.34
N VAL A 211 -14.95 -3.41 42.51
CA VAL A 211 -14.21 -3.15 43.78
C VAL A 211 -14.30 -1.70 44.26
N HIS A 212 -14.61 -0.74 43.37
CA HIS A 212 -14.84 0.66 43.72
C HIS A 212 -16.02 0.86 44.70
N CYS A 213 -16.95 -0.11 44.77
CA CYS A 213 -18.06 -0.10 45.73
C CYS A 213 -17.61 -0.40 47.18
N LEU A 214 -16.37 -0.83 47.40
CA LEU A 214 -15.84 -1.10 48.74
C LEU A 214 -15.59 0.19 49.51
N LYS A 215 -16.16 0.28 50.71
CA LYS A 215 -15.82 1.34 51.68
C LYS A 215 -14.35 1.25 52.10
N ALA A 216 -13.79 2.41 52.48
CA ALA A 216 -12.42 2.55 52.95
C ALA A 216 -12.03 1.53 54.05
N GLU A 217 -12.90 1.31 55.04
CA GLU A 217 -12.66 0.34 56.11
C GLU A 217 -12.50 -1.10 55.61
N CYS A 218 -13.29 -1.49 54.59
CA CYS A 218 -13.21 -2.81 53.98
C CYS A 218 -11.92 -2.96 53.15
N GLN A 219 -11.53 -1.89 52.44
CA GLN A 219 -10.28 -1.84 51.70
C GLN A 219 -9.05 -1.97 52.62
N GLU A 220 -9.06 -1.35 53.81
CA GLU A 220 -7.99 -1.49 54.80
C GLU A 220 -7.90 -2.92 55.37
N LYS A 221 -9.04 -3.58 55.61
CA LYS A 221 -9.05 -5.00 56.01
C LYS A 221 -8.50 -5.92 54.92
N LEU A 222 -8.86 -5.68 53.65
CA LEU A 222 -8.28 -6.41 52.53
C LEU A 222 -6.77 -6.14 52.40
N PHE A 223 -6.34 -4.91 52.61
CA PHE A 223 -4.91 -4.56 52.65
C PHE A 223 -4.17 -5.37 53.72
N LEU A 224 -4.71 -5.45 54.93
CA LEU A 224 -4.13 -6.25 56.02
C LEU A 224 -4.00 -7.73 55.63
N PHE A 225 -5.05 -8.28 55.01
CA PHE A 225 -5.04 -9.65 54.51
C PHE A 225 -4.00 -9.86 53.39
N MET A 226 -3.87 -8.92 52.46
CA MET A 226 -2.87 -8.99 51.38
C MET A 226 -1.43 -8.93 51.87
N ASP A 227 -1.16 -8.17 52.94
CA ASP A 227 0.19 -7.96 53.46
C ASP A 227 0.62 -9.10 54.39
N GLN A 228 -0.28 -9.59 55.24
CA GLN A 228 0.05 -10.52 56.33
C GLN A 228 -0.65 -11.89 56.23
N GLY A 229 -1.63 -12.04 55.34
CA GLY A 229 -2.45 -13.25 55.23
C GLY A 229 -3.41 -13.45 56.41
N ILE A 230 -3.74 -12.39 57.14
CA ILE A 230 -4.58 -12.44 58.35
C ILE A 230 -5.78 -11.50 58.26
N TYR A 231 -6.87 -11.87 58.94
CA TYR A 231 -8.08 -11.07 59.05
C TYR A 231 -8.87 -11.38 60.33
N HIS A 232 -9.81 -10.51 60.68
CA HIS A 232 -10.78 -10.69 61.76
C HIS A 232 -12.20 -10.78 61.20
N MET A 233 -13.04 -11.60 61.81
CA MET A 233 -14.47 -11.63 61.52
C MET A 233 -15.14 -10.33 62.00
N MET A 234 -16.24 -9.92 61.36
CA MET A 234 -17.03 -8.78 61.84
C MET A 234 -17.58 -9.08 63.24
N GLY A 235 -17.39 -8.13 64.17
CA GLY A 235 -17.80 -8.27 65.57
C GLY A 235 -16.79 -8.99 66.47
N ASP A 236 -15.69 -9.50 65.92
CA ASP A 236 -14.56 -10.08 66.66
C ASP A 236 -13.29 -9.26 66.42
N ASN A 237 -12.62 -8.87 67.49
CA ASN A 237 -11.34 -8.14 67.42
C ASN A 237 -10.22 -8.88 68.15
N GLU A 238 -10.50 -10.07 68.72
CA GLU A 238 -9.54 -10.85 69.50
C GLU A 238 -8.95 -12.00 68.66
N THR A 239 -9.75 -12.62 67.78
CA THR A 239 -9.36 -13.83 67.03
C THR A 239 -8.80 -13.53 65.64
N TRP A 240 -7.49 -13.67 65.47
CA TRP A 240 -6.86 -13.62 64.14
C TRP A 240 -7.09 -14.92 63.36
N HIS A 241 -7.69 -14.80 62.18
CA HIS A 241 -7.80 -15.88 61.20
C HIS A 241 -6.70 -15.77 60.16
N HIS A 242 -6.17 -16.90 59.72
CA HIS A 242 -5.19 -16.98 58.63
C HIS A 242 -5.84 -17.58 57.38
N GLY A 243 -5.47 -17.07 56.22
CA GLY A 243 -5.92 -17.64 54.94
C GLY A 243 -4.93 -17.39 53.82
N SER A 244 -4.99 -18.23 52.79
CA SER A 244 -4.14 -18.17 51.62
C SER A 244 -4.99 -18.20 50.35
N VAL A 245 -5.31 -17.01 49.82
CA VAL A 245 -6.22 -16.84 48.69
C VAL A 245 -5.58 -15.96 47.63
N ARG A 246 -5.71 -16.35 46.35
CA ARG A 246 -5.35 -15.50 45.21
C ARG A 246 -6.46 -14.46 44.96
N LEU A 247 -6.10 -13.18 44.94
CA LEU A 247 -7.07 -12.10 44.79
C LEU A 247 -7.08 -11.56 43.35
N LEU A 248 -8.27 -11.53 42.77
CA LEU A 248 -8.54 -10.86 41.51
C LEU A 248 -9.58 -9.76 41.77
N PHE A 249 -9.32 -8.56 41.30
CA PHE A 249 -10.20 -7.41 41.43
C PHE A 249 -10.67 -6.97 40.04
N ALA A 250 -11.86 -6.39 39.93
CA ALA A 250 -12.32 -5.74 38.72
C ALA A 250 -13.00 -4.41 39.04
N THR A 251 -12.78 -3.41 38.18
CA THR A 251 -13.44 -2.10 38.30
C THR A 251 -13.72 -1.50 36.93
N THR A 252 -14.84 -0.80 36.85
CA THR A 252 -15.23 0.07 35.73
C THR A 252 -14.83 1.53 35.92
N GLU A 253 -14.54 1.93 37.16
CA GLU A 253 -14.09 3.27 37.52
C GLU A 253 -12.56 3.38 37.60
N ASP A 254 -12.07 4.61 37.40
CA ASP A 254 -10.67 5.00 37.49
C ASP A 254 -10.03 4.57 38.85
N PRO A 255 -9.09 3.60 38.84
CA PRO A 255 -8.49 3.05 40.05
C PRO A 255 -7.77 4.07 40.93
N GLU A 256 -7.25 5.16 40.34
CA GLU A 256 -6.55 6.22 41.08
C GLU A 256 -7.47 7.01 42.01
N LYS A 257 -8.76 7.10 41.65
CA LYS A 257 -9.75 7.90 42.37
C LYS A 257 -10.53 7.10 43.40
N VAL A 258 -10.80 5.82 43.12
CA VAL A 258 -11.73 4.99 43.91
C VAL A 258 -11.03 4.09 44.92
N LEU A 259 -9.79 3.68 44.67
CA LEU A 259 -9.04 2.80 45.55
C LEU A 259 -8.15 3.61 46.50
N LEU A 260 -8.13 3.20 47.78
CA LEU A 260 -7.19 3.74 48.75
C LEU A 260 -5.75 3.47 48.30
N LYS A 261 -4.87 4.44 48.58
CA LYS A 261 -3.45 4.34 48.25
C LYS A 261 -2.76 3.14 48.91
N THR A 262 -3.26 2.71 50.07
CA THR A 262 -2.81 1.52 50.82
C THR A 262 -3.07 0.25 50.02
N LEU A 263 -4.31 0.01 49.63
CA LEU A 263 -4.72 -1.15 48.83
C LEU A 263 -4.08 -1.13 47.43
N ARG A 264 -4.14 0.00 46.73
CA ARG A 264 -3.64 0.15 45.36
C ARG A 264 -2.15 -0.20 45.23
N ARG A 265 -1.32 0.14 46.23
CA ARG A 265 0.12 -0.18 46.24
C ARG A 265 0.43 -1.68 46.38
N ARG A 266 -0.55 -2.51 46.75
CA ARG A 266 -0.41 -3.97 46.88
C ARG A 266 -1.00 -4.72 45.69
N ILE A 267 -1.78 -4.05 44.86
CA ILE A 267 -2.20 -4.55 43.55
C ILE A 267 -1.02 -4.32 42.60
N VAL A 268 -0.26 -5.39 42.33
CA VAL A 268 1.00 -5.29 41.59
C VAL A 268 0.74 -5.13 40.09
N MET A 269 -0.34 -5.73 39.58
CA MET A 269 -0.67 -5.73 38.16
C MET A 269 -2.06 -5.13 37.92
N VAL A 270 -2.10 -4.09 37.10
CA VAL A 270 -3.34 -3.53 36.55
C VAL A 270 -3.39 -3.89 35.07
N ILE A 271 -4.42 -4.61 34.67
CA ILE A 271 -4.60 -5.12 33.30
C ILE A 271 -5.79 -4.39 32.69
N GLU A 272 -5.55 -3.62 31.65
CA GLU A 272 -6.58 -2.85 30.95
C GLU A 272 -7.21 -3.68 29.83
N LEU A 273 -8.54 -3.79 29.85
CA LEU A 273 -9.31 -4.50 28.83
C LEU A 273 -9.85 -3.51 27.80
N PRO A 274 -9.70 -3.80 26.50
CA PRO A 274 -10.25 -2.95 25.46
C PRO A 274 -11.78 -2.97 25.45
N SER A 275 -12.37 -1.83 25.07
CA SER A 275 -13.79 -1.73 24.75
C SER A 275 -14.14 -2.57 23.52
N LEU A 276 -15.42 -2.89 23.30
CA LEU A 276 -15.87 -3.57 22.07
C LEU A 276 -15.52 -2.73 20.82
N ALA A 277 -15.56 -1.40 20.95
CA ALA A 277 -15.21 -0.44 19.92
C ALA A 277 -13.72 -0.50 19.51
N GLU A 278 -12.83 -0.88 20.43
CA GLU A 278 -11.39 -1.05 20.17
C GLU A 278 -11.04 -2.44 19.62
N ARG A 279 -11.97 -3.40 19.69
CA ARG A 279 -11.75 -4.74 19.12
C ARG A 279 -11.88 -4.74 17.60
N GLY A 280 -11.01 -5.51 16.96
CA GLY A 280 -11.00 -5.70 15.51
C GLY A 280 -12.31 -6.30 14.99
N ILE A 281 -12.60 -6.04 13.71
CA ILE A 281 -13.89 -6.41 13.12
C ILE A 281 -14.12 -7.94 13.13
N HIS A 282 -13.07 -8.73 12.93
CA HIS A 282 -13.13 -10.19 12.98
C HIS A 282 -13.59 -10.73 14.35
N GLU A 283 -13.12 -10.13 15.44
CA GLU A 283 -13.52 -10.54 16.79
C GLU A 283 -14.99 -10.21 17.05
N ARG A 284 -15.48 -9.08 16.56
CA ARG A 284 -16.90 -8.74 16.65
C ARG A 284 -17.78 -9.70 15.87
N LEU A 285 -17.33 -10.08 14.66
CA LEU A 285 -18.01 -11.09 13.85
C LEU A 285 -18.13 -12.41 14.59
N GLU A 286 -17.03 -12.88 15.17
CA GLU A 286 -16.99 -14.12 15.93
C GLU A 286 -17.85 -14.05 17.19
N LEU A 287 -17.87 -12.91 17.89
CA LEU A 287 -18.74 -12.66 19.04
C LEU A 287 -20.22 -12.75 18.65
N ILE A 288 -20.62 -12.06 17.58
CA ILE A 288 -22.00 -12.08 17.06
C ILE A 288 -22.41 -13.50 16.69
N HIS A 289 -21.55 -14.22 15.94
CA HIS A 289 -21.78 -15.61 15.58
C HIS A 289 -21.97 -16.50 16.82
N LYS A 290 -21.03 -16.46 17.77
CA LYS A 290 -21.07 -17.28 18.99
C LYS A 290 -22.29 -16.98 19.86
N MET A 291 -22.72 -15.72 19.91
CA MET A 291 -23.96 -15.31 20.60
C MET A 291 -25.20 -15.90 19.91
N PHE A 292 -25.30 -15.81 18.58
CA PHE A 292 -26.41 -16.43 17.86
C PHE A 292 -26.42 -17.96 17.99
N CYS A 293 -25.28 -18.65 17.93
CA CYS A 293 -25.23 -20.10 18.16
C CYS A 293 -25.71 -20.48 19.56
N ARG A 294 -25.37 -19.68 20.59
CA ARG A 294 -25.89 -19.88 21.95
C ARG A 294 -27.41 -19.72 22.00
N GLU A 295 -27.94 -18.74 21.28
CA GLU A 295 -29.39 -18.51 21.18
C GLU A 295 -30.10 -19.61 20.39
N GLU A 296 -29.53 -20.11 19.29
CA GLU A 296 -30.04 -21.27 18.54
C GLU A 296 -30.14 -22.50 19.45
N ALA A 297 -29.09 -22.78 20.22
CA ALA A 297 -29.06 -23.88 21.18
C ALA A 297 -30.07 -23.69 22.33
N ARG A 298 -30.26 -22.43 22.78
CA ARG A 298 -31.19 -22.10 23.88
C ARG A 298 -32.66 -22.16 23.46
N ILE A 299 -32.97 -21.66 22.26
CA ILE A 299 -34.33 -21.59 21.71
C ILE A 299 -34.70 -22.90 21.00
N ASN A 300 -33.69 -23.72 20.66
CA ASN A 300 -33.82 -24.96 19.89
C ASN A 300 -34.49 -24.73 18.52
N ARG A 301 -34.07 -23.66 17.83
CA ARG A 301 -34.52 -23.28 16.48
C ARG A 301 -33.36 -22.74 15.68
N SER A 302 -33.36 -22.97 14.37
CA SER A 302 -32.38 -22.37 13.47
C SER A 302 -32.68 -20.89 13.28
N ILE A 303 -31.68 -20.05 13.40
CA ILE A 303 -31.76 -18.60 13.22
C ILE A 303 -31.19 -18.25 11.85
N THR A 304 -31.81 -17.27 11.19
CA THR A 304 -31.25 -16.58 10.03
C THR A 304 -31.34 -15.09 10.27
N ILE A 305 -30.37 -14.32 9.80
CA ILE A 305 -30.32 -12.88 9.98
C ILE A 305 -30.21 -12.17 8.64
N SER A 306 -30.98 -11.10 8.46
CA SER A 306 -30.87 -10.29 7.25
C SER A 306 -29.54 -9.53 7.23
N ASN A 307 -28.96 -9.37 6.04
CA ASN A 307 -27.72 -8.64 5.85
C ASN A 307 -27.78 -7.23 6.46
N LEU A 308 -28.93 -6.55 6.36
CA LEU A 308 -29.13 -5.25 6.99
C LEU A 308 -29.03 -5.30 8.52
N ALA A 309 -29.70 -6.27 9.17
CA ALA A 309 -29.68 -6.39 10.63
C ALA A 309 -28.28 -6.73 11.14
N TYR A 310 -27.60 -7.64 10.44
CA TYR A 310 -26.24 -8.03 10.74
C TYR A 310 -25.25 -6.87 10.68
N ASN A 311 -25.30 -6.05 9.61
CA ASN A 311 -24.42 -4.89 9.47
C ASN A 311 -24.65 -3.84 10.58
N ILE A 312 -25.91 -3.66 11.00
CA ILE A 312 -26.22 -2.77 12.13
C ILE A 312 -25.54 -3.28 13.40
N LEU A 313 -25.67 -4.57 13.73
CA LEU A 313 -25.01 -5.16 14.90
C LEU A 313 -23.47 -5.08 14.83
N LEU A 314 -22.88 -5.14 13.63
CA LEU A 314 -21.43 -5.08 13.46
C LEU A 314 -20.84 -3.67 13.66
N THR A 315 -21.56 -2.66 13.15
CA THR A 315 -21.07 -1.27 13.09
C THR A 315 -21.58 -0.36 14.21
N ALA A 316 -22.63 -0.77 14.93
CA ALA A 316 -23.18 0.03 16.01
C ALA A 316 -22.18 0.20 17.17
N ASP A 317 -22.30 1.33 17.86
CA ASP A 317 -21.54 1.59 19.07
C ASP A 317 -22.33 1.07 20.29
N PHE A 318 -21.68 0.26 21.12
CA PHE A 318 -22.31 -0.38 22.28
C PHE A 318 -21.65 0.15 23.54
N SER A 319 -22.33 1.10 24.20
CA SER A 319 -21.90 1.68 25.47
C SER A 319 -21.66 0.64 26.57
N GLY A 320 -22.48 -0.42 26.61
CA GLY A 320 -22.33 -1.58 27.50
C GLY A 320 -21.52 -2.73 26.90
N ASN A 321 -20.75 -2.46 25.84
CA ASN A 321 -19.82 -3.38 25.18
C ASN A 321 -20.47 -4.72 24.80
N ILE A 322 -19.80 -5.84 25.12
CA ILE A 322 -20.25 -7.20 24.78
C ILE A 322 -21.58 -7.53 25.47
N GLY A 323 -21.78 -7.01 26.69
CA GLY A 323 -23.02 -7.23 27.43
C GLY A 323 -24.24 -6.58 26.76
N GLU A 324 -24.09 -5.36 26.25
CA GLU A 324 -25.16 -4.69 25.50
C GLU A 324 -25.40 -5.37 24.14
N LEU A 325 -24.34 -5.80 23.44
CA LEU A 325 -24.46 -6.56 22.20
C LEU A 325 -25.24 -7.87 22.41
N GLU A 326 -24.91 -8.63 23.46
CA GLU A 326 -25.61 -9.87 23.81
C GLU A 326 -27.09 -9.62 24.13
N ALA A 327 -27.38 -8.59 24.92
CA ALA A 327 -28.75 -8.18 25.24
C ALA A 327 -29.53 -7.75 23.99
N CYS A 328 -28.90 -7.04 23.05
CA CYS A 328 -29.52 -6.64 21.79
C CYS A 328 -29.84 -7.85 20.90
N ILE A 329 -28.92 -8.81 20.79
CA ILE A 329 -29.14 -10.07 20.06
C ILE A 329 -30.30 -10.85 20.67
N GLN A 330 -30.32 -10.99 22.00
CA GLN A 330 -31.41 -11.66 22.72
C GLN A 330 -32.75 -10.96 22.49
N ALA A 331 -32.80 -9.64 22.62
CA ALA A 331 -34.01 -8.85 22.37
C ALA A 331 -34.53 -9.05 20.93
N SER A 332 -33.60 -9.10 19.96
CA SER A 332 -33.93 -9.34 18.55
C SER A 332 -34.50 -10.74 18.33
N CYS A 333 -33.93 -11.75 18.99
CA CYS A 333 -34.45 -13.12 18.95
C CYS A 333 -35.84 -13.21 19.59
N VAL A 334 -36.06 -12.54 20.73
CA VAL A 334 -37.37 -12.50 21.42
C VAL A 334 -38.44 -11.88 20.54
N GLN A 335 -38.16 -10.73 19.92
CA GLN A 335 -39.10 -10.06 19.02
C GLN A 335 -39.42 -10.92 17.79
N ALA A 336 -38.39 -11.51 17.18
CA ALA A 336 -38.56 -12.41 16.05
C ALA A 336 -39.38 -13.65 16.45
N LEU A 337 -39.19 -14.17 17.67
CA LEU A 337 -39.86 -15.40 18.13
C LEU A 337 -41.35 -15.18 18.35
N PHE A 338 -41.73 -13.97 18.78
CA PHE A 338 -43.13 -13.59 18.93
C PHE A 338 -43.85 -13.46 17.58
N GLU A 339 -43.12 -13.05 16.52
CA GLU A 339 -43.66 -12.88 15.17
C GLU A 339 -43.58 -14.18 14.33
N ALA A 340 -42.76 -15.15 14.73
CA ALA A 340 -42.51 -16.37 13.96
C ALA A 340 -43.64 -17.40 14.08
N ALA A 341 -44.17 -17.82 12.92
CA ALA A 341 -45.14 -18.92 12.82
C ALA A 341 -44.49 -20.30 12.63
N ASP A 342 -43.23 -20.35 12.16
CA ASP A 342 -42.51 -21.56 11.75
C ASP A 342 -41.32 -21.92 12.68
N ASP A 343 -40.71 -23.08 12.44
CA ASP A 343 -39.53 -23.58 13.14
C ASP A 343 -38.23 -22.79 12.84
N GLN A 344 -38.23 -21.93 11.82
CA GLN A 344 -37.09 -21.06 11.50
C GLN A 344 -37.33 -19.63 12.00
N LEU A 345 -36.32 -19.06 12.67
CA LEU A 345 -36.37 -17.72 13.21
C LEU A 345 -35.67 -16.74 12.25
N GLU A 346 -36.43 -15.82 11.67
CA GLU A 346 -35.88 -14.80 10.76
C GLU A 346 -35.70 -13.45 11.49
N ILE A 347 -34.45 -12.99 11.58
CA ILE A 347 -34.11 -11.72 12.22
C ILE A 347 -33.91 -10.65 11.16
N HIS A 348 -34.81 -9.68 11.13
CA HIS A 348 -34.71 -8.49 10.28
C HIS A 348 -34.37 -7.24 11.09
N ALA A 349 -34.00 -6.16 10.41
CA ALA A 349 -33.63 -4.90 11.07
C ALA A 349 -34.75 -4.36 11.98
N ARG A 350 -36.02 -4.60 11.64
CA ARG A 350 -37.18 -4.19 12.47
C ARG A 350 -37.25 -4.92 13.82
N HIS A 351 -36.60 -6.07 13.96
CA HIS A 351 -36.54 -6.81 15.22
C HIS A 351 -35.43 -6.27 16.14
N LEU A 352 -34.50 -5.47 15.61
CA LEU A 352 -33.45 -4.84 16.42
C LEU A 352 -34.03 -3.75 17.34
N PRO A 353 -33.41 -3.50 18.51
CA PRO A 353 -33.80 -2.41 19.39
C PRO A 353 -33.86 -1.04 18.67
N PRO A 354 -34.87 -0.20 18.97
CA PRO A 354 -35.04 1.10 18.30
C PRO A 354 -33.86 2.06 18.42
N ALA A 355 -33.04 1.92 19.47
CA ALA A 355 -31.83 2.71 19.67
C ALA A 355 -30.83 2.53 18.51
N LEU A 356 -30.59 1.27 18.11
CA LEU A 356 -29.68 0.91 17.01
C LEU A 356 -30.17 1.39 15.63
N LEU A 357 -31.48 1.55 15.47
CA LEU A 357 -32.09 2.00 14.21
C LEU A 357 -32.00 3.52 14.00
N LYS A 358 -31.81 4.31 15.06
CA LYS A 358 -31.75 5.79 14.97
C LYS A 358 -30.40 6.30 14.49
N GLU A 359 -29.31 5.63 14.83
CA GLU A 359 -27.94 6.05 14.48
C GLU A 359 -27.67 6.04 12.96
N ARG A 360 -28.38 5.18 12.22
CA ARG A 360 -28.19 5.04 10.77
C ARG A 360 -28.78 6.19 9.92
N ARG A 361 -29.65 7.03 10.49
CA ARG A 361 -30.30 8.11 9.72
C ARG A 361 -29.32 9.22 9.28
N GLY A 362 -28.07 9.24 9.77
CA GLY A 362 -27.06 10.27 9.46
C GLY A 362 -25.97 9.92 8.45
N LYS A 363 -25.81 8.65 8.04
CA LYS A 363 -24.65 8.20 7.20
C LYS A 363 -25.06 7.23 6.07
N ALA A 364 -26.03 7.60 5.25
CA ALA A 364 -26.41 6.79 4.08
C ALA A 364 -25.82 7.36 2.78
N GLY A 365 -24.63 6.89 2.40
CA GLY A 365 -24.17 6.94 1.02
C GLY A 365 -25.08 6.08 0.13
N LYS A 366 -25.36 6.55 -1.09
CA LYS A 366 -26.19 5.86 -2.08
C LYS A 366 -25.46 4.62 -2.60
N SER A 367 -25.55 3.49 -1.91
CA SER A 367 -25.12 2.20 -2.47
C SER A 367 -26.27 1.19 -2.54
N SER A 368 -26.12 0.29 -3.50
CA SER A 368 -27.10 -0.54 -4.20
C SER A 368 -28.33 -1.02 -3.40
N LYS A 369 -29.54 -0.67 -3.89
CA LYS A 369 -30.84 -1.00 -3.27
C LYS A 369 -31.22 -2.49 -3.33
N ASN A 370 -30.52 -3.33 -4.10
CA ASN A 370 -31.04 -4.65 -4.47
C ASN A 370 -30.53 -5.86 -3.67
N LYS A 371 -29.57 -5.72 -2.73
CA LYS A 371 -29.05 -6.87 -1.94
C LYS A 371 -29.14 -6.75 -0.40
N LEU A 372 -29.79 -5.71 0.14
CA LEU A 372 -29.89 -5.47 1.60
C LEU A 372 -30.83 -6.45 2.34
N HIS A 373 -31.65 -7.22 1.63
CA HIS A 373 -32.66 -8.12 2.20
C HIS A 373 -32.26 -9.61 2.19
N ALA A 374 -31.07 -9.97 1.70
CA ALA A 374 -30.62 -11.37 1.70
C ALA A 374 -30.51 -11.90 3.15
N MET A 375 -31.04 -13.11 3.38
CA MET A 375 -30.96 -13.80 4.66
C MET A 375 -29.69 -14.64 4.73
N ILE A 376 -28.97 -14.52 5.85
CA ILE A 376 -27.72 -15.19 6.13
C ILE A 376 -27.98 -16.24 7.20
N LYS A 377 -27.58 -17.50 6.96
CA LYS A 377 -27.59 -18.54 7.99
C LYS A 377 -26.46 -18.30 8.99
N ILE A 378 -26.69 -18.58 10.27
CA ILE A 378 -25.69 -18.35 11.31
C ILE A 378 -24.42 -19.19 11.04
N ASP A 379 -24.54 -20.44 10.60
CA ASP A 379 -23.39 -21.28 10.21
C ASP A 379 -22.50 -20.64 9.11
N SER A 380 -23.12 -19.87 8.21
CA SER A 380 -22.38 -19.14 7.16
C SER A 380 -21.58 -17.97 7.72
N LEU A 381 -21.97 -17.43 8.89
CA LEU A 381 -21.20 -16.41 9.60
C LEU A 381 -19.86 -16.97 10.10
N GLN A 382 -19.77 -18.27 10.41
CA GLN A 382 -18.52 -18.92 10.77
C GLN A 382 -17.53 -18.92 9.60
N GLN A 383 -17.99 -19.21 8.38
CA GLN A 383 -17.14 -19.12 7.18
C GLN A 383 -16.71 -17.68 6.90
N MET A 384 -17.57 -16.72 7.24
CA MET A 384 -17.25 -15.29 7.16
C MET A 384 -16.22 -14.83 8.22
N ALA A 385 -16.17 -15.47 9.39
CA ALA A 385 -15.26 -15.13 10.48
C ALA A 385 -13.95 -15.95 10.47
N ALA A 386 -14.00 -17.21 10.02
CA ALA A 386 -12.88 -18.17 10.05
C ALA A 386 -11.98 -18.11 8.80
N SER A 387 -12.42 -17.47 7.72
CA SER A 387 -11.56 -17.21 6.58
C SER A 387 -10.52 -16.15 6.98
N LYS A 388 -9.25 -16.52 7.04
CA LYS A 388 -8.16 -15.56 6.83
C LYS A 388 -8.44 -14.97 5.45
N ARG A 389 -9.05 -13.78 5.37
CA ARG A 389 -9.45 -13.13 4.12
C ARG A 389 -8.24 -12.42 3.53
N PRO A 390 -7.53 -13.05 2.59
CA PRO A 390 -6.26 -12.53 2.16
C PRO A 390 -6.44 -11.25 1.34
N LEU A 391 -7.56 -11.09 0.62
CA LEU A 391 -7.88 -9.83 -0.07
C LEU A 391 -8.06 -8.64 0.88
N ILE A 392 -8.76 -8.79 2.00
CA ILE A 392 -8.94 -7.65 2.93
C ILE A 392 -7.60 -7.22 3.54
N LYS A 393 -6.75 -8.18 3.90
CA LYS A 393 -5.40 -7.89 4.40
C LYS A 393 -4.53 -7.20 3.36
N LEU A 394 -4.60 -7.67 2.11
CA LEU A 394 -3.92 -7.04 0.99
C LEU A 394 -4.37 -5.57 0.83
N LEU A 395 -5.68 -5.32 0.91
CA LEU A 395 -6.23 -3.97 0.82
C LEU A 395 -5.79 -3.07 1.98
N GLU A 396 -5.74 -3.59 3.21
CA GLU A 396 -5.22 -2.88 4.38
C GLU A 396 -3.74 -2.53 4.22
N HIS A 397 -2.91 -3.46 3.77
CA HIS A 397 -1.48 -3.22 3.50
C HIS A 397 -1.28 -2.19 2.39
N ILE A 398 -2.01 -2.28 1.27
CA ILE A 398 -1.95 -1.27 0.19
C ILE A 398 -2.31 0.12 0.71
N GLN A 399 -3.34 0.22 1.56
CA GLN A 399 -3.77 1.49 2.14
C GLN A 399 -2.73 2.06 3.11
N GLU A 400 -2.13 1.22 3.96
CA GLU A 400 -1.02 1.61 4.85
C GLU A 400 0.23 2.04 4.05
N GLY A 401 0.55 1.31 2.98
CA GLY A 401 1.63 1.62 2.05
C GLY A 401 1.42 2.98 1.38
N TYR A 402 0.23 3.25 0.87
CA TYR A 402 -0.14 4.54 0.29
C TYR A 402 -0.01 5.69 1.30
N GLU A 403 -0.57 5.56 2.51
CA GLU A 403 -0.51 6.60 3.55
C GLU A 403 0.93 6.87 4.02
N THR A 404 1.78 5.85 4.03
CA THR A 404 3.19 5.98 4.41
C THR A 404 4.01 6.62 3.31
N ALA A 405 3.85 6.17 2.06
CA ALA A 405 4.60 6.67 0.91
C ALA A 405 4.25 8.12 0.57
N LYS A 406 2.97 8.51 0.72
CA LYS A 406 2.49 9.89 0.56
C LYS A 406 3.24 10.91 1.44
N ARG A 407 3.79 10.49 2.58
CA ARG A 407 4.51 11.37 3.53
C ARG A 407 6.00 11.54 3.21
N ASN A 408 6.59 10.59 2.47
CA ASN A 408 8.04 10.53 2.25
C ASN A 408 8.44 11.09 0.88
N ASP A 409 7.94 10.48 -0.22
CA ASP A 409 8.23 10.90 -1.60
C ASP A 409 7.11 10.46 -2.54
N PRO A 410 6.34 11.40 -3.15
CA PRO A 410 5.26 11.07 -4.08
C PRO A 410 5.73 10.32 -5.35
N SER A 411 6.99 10.49 -5.75
CA SER A 411 7.51 9.96 -7.01
C SER A 411 7.87 8.47 -6.97
N GLU A 412 8.11 7.91 -5.78
CA GLU A 412 8.39 6.47 -5.58
C GLU A 412 7.20 5.67 -5.03
N CYS A 413 6.07 6.34 -4.77
CA CYS A 413 4.90 5.76 -4.12
C CYS A 413 4.32 4.54 -4.88
N LEU A 414 4.14 4.63 -6.20
CA LEU A 414 3.64 3.51 -7.02
C LEU A 414 4.53 2.26 -6.94
N LYS A 415 5.85 2.43 -7.09
CA LYS A 415 6.82 1.32 -7.02
C LYS A 415 6.82 0.64 -5.66
N ALA A 416 6.71 1.42 -4.58
CA ALA A 416 6.65 0.87 -3.22
C ALA A 416 5.38 0.04 -3.00
N ILE A 417 4.24 0.50 -3.50
CA ILE A 417 2.95 -0.22 -3.40
C ILE A 417 3.00 -1.52 -4.21
N GLU A 418 3.57 -1.51 -5.42
CA GLU A 418 3.70 -2.71 -6.25
C GLU A 418 4.59 -3.78 -5.62
N LEU A 419 5.76 -3.40 -5.09
CA LEU A 419 6.67 -4.32 -4.41
C LEU A 419 6.02 -4.96 -3.20
N MET A 420 5.25 -4.19 -2.42
CA MET A 420 4.48 -4.69 -1.29
C MET A 420 3.38 -5.65 -1.75
N MET A 421 2.64 -5.29 -2.79
CA MET A 421 1.56 -6.10 -3.34
C MET A 421 2.07 -7.46 -3.86
N GLU A 422 3.23 -7.52 -4.50
CA GLU A 422 3.84 -8.79 -4.93
C GLU A 422 4.23 -9.68 -3.75
N ASP A 423 4.83 -9.12 -2.70
CA ASP A 423 5.19 -9.88 -1.48
C ASP A 423 3.93 -10.43 -0.77
N ASP A 424 2.89 -9.60 -0.69
CA ASP A 424 1.60 -9.99 -0.11
C ASP A 424 0.88 -11.05 -0.95
N LEU A 425 0.86 -10.95 -2.28
CA LEU A 425 0.31 -12.01 -3.15
C LEU A 425 1.06 -13.34 -2.94
N GLY A 426 2.39 -13.26 -2.83
CA GLY A 426 3.29 -14.35 -2.49
C GLY A 426 2.94 -15.05 -1.18
N THR A 427 2.65 -14.28 -0.12
CA THR A 427 2.47 -14.81 1.23
C THR A 427 1.02 -15.16 1.58
N LEU A 428 0.06 -14.37 1.08
CA LEU A 428 -1.36 -14.44 1.43
C LEU A 428 -2.14 -15.47 0.59
N PHE A 429 -1.76 -15.67 -0.68
CA PHE A 429 -2.54 -16.47 -1.64
C PHE A 429 -1.88 -17.79 -2.10
N HIS A 430 -0.55 -17.95 -2.04
CA HIS A 430 0.12 -19.20 -2.48
C HIS A 430 -0.22 -20.47 -1.67
N GLY A 431 -0.79 -20.33 -0.47
CA GLY A 431 -1.10 -21.44 0.44
C GLY A 431 -2.55 -21.94 0.41
N GLN A 432 -3.45 -21.28 -0.32
CA GLN A 432 -4.88 -21.61 -0.28
C GLN A 432 -5.24 -22.65 -1.36
N ARG A 433 -5.39 -23.91 -0.95
CA ARG A 433 -6.00 -24.96 -1.79
C ARG A 433 -7.53 -24.79 -1.81
N GLN A 434 -8.04 -23.79 -2.51
CA GLN A 434 -9.41 -23.88 -3.03
C GLN A 434 -9.33 -24.53 -4.41
N GLU A 435 -10.14 -25.58 -4.65
CA GLU A 435 -10.35 -26.05 -6.02
C GLU A 435 -11.03 -24.91 -6.79
N PRO A 436 -10.43 -24.43 -7.89
CA PRO A 436 -11.02 -23.41 -8.73
C PRO A 436 -12.43 -23.75 -9.17
N ASP A 437 -13.29 -22.74 -9.25
CA ASP A 437 -14.43 -22.84 -10.14
C ASP A 437 -13.88 -22.66 -11.57
N ASP A 438 -13.64 -23.77 -12.26
CA ASP A 438 -13.00 -23.81 -13.59
C ASP A 438 -13.67 -22.84 -14.58
N TYR A 439 -14.98 -22.59 -14.43
CA TYR A 439 -15.72 -21.65 -15.25
C TYR A 439 -15.32 -20.19 -15.00
N ILE A 440 -15.20 -19.78 -13.74
CA ILE A 440 -14.85 -18.40 -13.38
C ILE A 440 -13.40 -18.10 -13.76
N HIS A 441 -12.48 -19.05 -13.53
CA HIS A 441 -11.08 -18.88 -13.89
C HIS A 441 -10.89 -18.78 -15.41
N ALA A 442 -11.55 -19.66 -16.17
CA ALA A 442 -11.51 -19.59 -17.63
C ALA A 442 -12.05 -18.26 -18.15
N GLY A 443 -13.18 -17.78 -17.62
CA GLY A 443 -13.76 -16.48 -18.01
C GLY A 443 -12.85 -15.29 -17.68
N ILE A 444 -12.25 -15.28 -16.47
CA ILE A 444 -11.28 -14.23 -16.09
C ILE A 444 -10.07 -14.24 -17.02
N GLN A 445 -9.53 -15.43 -17.28
CA GLN A 445 -8.33 -15.60 -18.08
C GLN A 445 -8.56 -15.21 -19.55
N GLU A 446 -9.69 -15.61 -20.14
CA GLU A 446 -10.06 -15.28 -21.50
C GLU A 446 -10.26 -13.76 -21.70
N ILE A 447 -10.98 -13.10 -20.79
CA ILE A 447 -11.19 -11.64 -20.86
C ILE A 447 -9.88 -10.89 -20.66
N TRP A 448 -9.02 -11.36 -19.75
CA TRP A 448 -7.69 -10.80 -19.55
C TRP A 448 -6.85 -10.90 -20.82
N GLU A 449 -6.70 -12.10 -21.40
CA GLU A 449 -5.87 -12.31 -22.60
C GLU A 449 -6.37 -11.51 -23.80
N ASN A 450 -7.69 -11.52 -24.05
CA ASN A 450 -8.29 -10.78 -25.16
C ASN A 450 -8.07 -9.26 -25.01
N THR A 451 -8.25 -8.73 -23.80
CA THR A 451 -8.09 -7.30 -23.55
C THR A 451 -6.63 -6.89 -23.60
N ILE A 452 -5.74 -7.60 -22.92
CA ILE A 452 -4.29 -7.32 -22.93
C ILE A 452 -3.71 -7.37 -24.34
N GLN A 453 -4.12 -8.35 -25.15
CA GLN A 453 -3.70 -8.46 -26.55
C GLN A 453 -4.21 -7.28 -27.38
N ARG A 454 -5.46 -6.84 -27.18
CA ARG A 454 -6.05 -5.67 -27.86
C ARG A 454 -5.28 -4.38 -27.58
N TYR A 455 -4.81 -4.20 -26.35
CA TYR A 455 -4.03 -3.02 -25.95
C TYR A 455 -2.53 -3.14 -26.26
N GLY A 456 -2.07 -4.28 -26.77
CA GLY A 456 -0.67 -4.51 -27.13
C GLY A 456 0.28 -4.60 -25.93
N ILE A 457 -0.25 -4.90 -24.74
CA ILE A 457 0.54 -5.01 -23.51
C ILE A 457 1.17 -6.41 -23.46
N GLN A 458 2.48 -6.49 -23.25
CA GLN A 458 3.18 -7.77 -23.09
C GLN A 458 3.04 -8.29 -21.66
N ALA A 459 1.86 -8.81 -21.33
CA ALA A 459 1.57 -9.38 -20.01
C ALA A 459 1.45 -10.91 -20.08
N PRO A 460 2.11 -11.69 -19.19
CA PRO A 460 1.82 -13.12 -19.07
C PRO A 460 0.38 -13.39 -18.59
N PRO A 461 -0.09 -14.65 -18.74
CA PRO A 461 -1.30 -15.15 -18.09
C PRO A 461 -1.35 -14.80 -16.60
N LEU A 462 -2.55 -14.54 -16.07
CA LEU A 462 -2.72 -14.37 -14.62
C LEU A 462 -2.33 -15.68 -13.92
N ASP A 463 -1.50 -15.57 -12.89
CA ASP A 463 -1.11 -16.71 -12.08
C ASP A 463 -2.21 -17.07 -11.06
N ALA A 464 -2.03 -18.21 -10.40
CA ALA A 464 -3.01 -18.73 -9.45
C ALA A 464 -3.32 -17.74 -8.31
N ALA A 465 -2.32 -17.00 -7.82
CA ALA A 465 -2.50 -16.02 -6.75
C ALA A 465 -3.41 -14.86 -7.19
N ARG A 466 -3.17 -14.28 -8.37
CA ARG A 466 -4.00 -13.19 -8.92
C ARG A 466 -5.41 -13.67 -9.28
N LEU A 467 -5.56 -14.88 -9.82
CA LEU A 467 -6.87 -15.47 -10.10
C LEU A 467 -7.68 -15.69 -8.81
N MET A 468 -7.05 -16.19 -7.74
CA MET A 468 -7.71 -16.35 -6.43
C MET A 468 -8.11 -15.01 -5.82
N MET A 469 -7.25 -13.99 -5.92
CA MET A 469 -7.56 -12.64 -5.45
C MET A 469 -8.78 -12.06 -6.18
N LEU A 470 -8.81 -12.16 -7.52
CA LEU A 470 -9.95 -11.70 -8.33
C LEU A 470 -11.22 -12.48 -7.98
N GLN A 471 -11.13 -13.80 -7.84
CA GLN A 471 -12.25 -14.65 -7.42
C GLN A 471 -12.83 -14.22 -6.06
N GLU A 472 -11.98 -13.91 -5.07
CA GLU A 472 -12.44 -13.43 -3.75
C GLU A 472 -13.14 -12.06 -3.86
N GLY A 473 -12.63 -11.16 -4.71
CA GLY A 473 -13.25 -9.86 -4.94
C GLY A 473 -14.55 -9.90 -5.76
N ILE A 474 -14.71 -10.91 -6.63
CA ILE A 474 -15.96 -11.21 -7.35
C ILE A 474 -17.04 -11.71 -6.39
N GLN A 475 -16.70 -12.53 -5.40
CA GLN A 475 -17.66 -13.13 -4.46
C GLN A 475 -18.30 -12.15 -3.44
N VAL A 476 -18.21 -10.83 -3.68
CA VAL A 476 -18.75 -9.70 -2.87
C VAL A 476 -19.22 -10.12 -1.48
N THR A 477 -18.26 -10.30 -0.59
CA THR A 477 -18.54 -10.77 0.76
C THR A 477 -18.99 -9.62 1.67
N SER A 478 -19.74 -9.94 2.74
CA SER A 478 -20.22 -8.93 3.70
C SER A 478 -19.08 -8.15 4.36
N ALA A 479 -17.96 -8.80 4.69
CA ALA A 479 -16.83 -8.10 5.28
C ALA A 479 -16.06 -7.23 4.28
N LEU A 480 -15.94 -7.62 3.00
CA LEU A 480 -15.39 -6.74 1.97
C LEU A 480 -16.27 -5.50 1.78
N THR A 481 -17.60 -5.69 1.78
CA THR A 481 -18.57 -4.58 1.74
C THR A 481 -18.44 -3.68 2.96
N CYS A 482 -18.22 -4.24 4.15
CA CYS A 482 -18.06 -3.48 5.39
C CYS A 482 -16.73 -2.71 5.39
N TRP A 483 -15.63 -3.34 4.99
CA TRP A 483 -14.32 -2.71 4.87
C TRP A 483 -14.37 -1.51 3.91
N LEU A 484 -14.99 -1.69 2.73
CA LEU A 484 -15.23 -0.60 1.77
C LEU A 484 -16.04 0.53 2.38
N SER A 485 -17.08 0.24 3.18
CA SER A 485 -17.90 1.27 3.80
C SER A 485 -17.19 2.06 4.91
N LEU A 486 -16.22 1.45 5.60
CA LEU A 486 -15.44 2.08 6.66
C LEU A 486 -14.27 2.89 6.09
N ASN A 487 -13.69 2.44 4.98
CA ASN A 487 -12.52 3.03 4.32
C ASN A 487 -12.87 3.79 3.04
N ASP A 488 -14.14 4.11 2.79
CA ASP A 488 -14.59 4.72 1.52
C ASP A 488 -13.80 6.00 1.19
N ALA A 489 -13.59 6.88 2.16
CA ALA A 489 -12.88 8.14 1.93
C ALA A 489 -11.40 7.96 1.58
N SER A 490 -10.69 7.07 2.28
CA SER A 490 -9.26 6.80 2.02
C SER A 490 -9.07 5.99 0.73
N TRP A 491 -9.95 5.02 0.47
CA TRP A 491 -9.93 4.24 -0.76
C TRP A 491 -10.25 5.09 -1.99
N GLN A 492 -11.17 6.05 -1.89
CA GLN A 492 -11.41 7.03 -2.96
C GLN A 492 -10.20 7.93 -3.19
N ALA A 493 -9.50 8.36 -2.14
CA ALA A 493 -8.26 9.15 -2.30
C ALA A 493 -7.15 8.34 -3.02
N PHE A 494 -7.03 7.05 -2.72
CA PHE A 494 -6.13 6.15 -3.43
C PHE A 494 -6.55 5.95 -4.89
N TYR A 495 -7.85 5.76 -5.13
CA TYR A 495 -8.41 5.65 -6.48
C TYR A 495 -8.11 6.90 -7.33
N ASP A 496 -8.31 8.09 -6.76
CA ASP A 496 -8.03 9.37 -7.45
C ASP A 496 -6.53 9.55 -7.72
N TYR A 497 -5.66 9.07 -6.82
CA TYR A 497 -4.22 9.04 -7.04
C TYR A 497 -3.83 8.15 -8.24
N LEU A 498 -4.39 6.94 -8.34
CA LEU A 498 -4.16 6.08 -9.50
C LEU A 498 -4.71 6.70 -10.78
N ARG A 499 -5.85 7.39 -10.72
CA ARG A 499 -6.40 8.13 -11.88
C ARG A 499 -5.44 9.23 -12.34
N GLU A 500 -4.73 9.89 -11.44
CA GLU A 500 -3.78 10.95 -11.80
C GLU A 500 -2.49 10.40 -12.41
N HIS A 501 -2.00 9.25 -11.94
CA HIS A 501 -0.66 8.75 -12.29
C HIS A 501 -0.63 7.55 -13.27
N ILE A 502 -1.65 6.69 -13.30
CA ILE A 502 -1.74 5.48 -14.15
C ILE A 502 -3.13 5.36 -14.82
N HIS A 503 -3.61 6.45 -15.42
CA HIS A 503 -4.99 6.55 -15.93
C HIS A 503 -5.33 5.53 -17.03
N ARG A 504 -4.36 5.20 -17.92
CA ARG A 504 -4.60 4.27 -19.04
C ARG A 504 -4.80 2.86 -18.53
N GLU A 505 -3.92 2.44 -17.62
CA GLU A 505 -4.00 1.16 -16.94
C GLU A 505 -5.30 1.06 -16.14
N LEU A 506 -5.73 2.14 -15.49
CA LEU A 506 -7.01 2.20 -14.78
C LEU A 506 -8.21 2.09 -15.74
N SER A 507 -8.17 2.72 -16.91
CA SER A 507 -9.22 2.62 -17.93
C SER A 507 -9.32 1.20 -18.49
N ILE A 508 -8.19 0.55 -18.78
CA ILE A 508 -8.14 -0.83 -19.23
C ILE A 508 -8.69 -1.76 -18.15
N ALA A 509 -8.30 -1.55 -16.90
CA ALA A 509 -8.79 -2.30 -15.75
C ALA A 509 -10.32 -2.15 -15.56
N GLN A 510 -10.87 -0.95 -15.79
CA GLN A 510 -12.31 -0.72 -15.77
C GLN A 510 -13.03 -1.49 -16.87
N GLU A 511 -12.51 -1.48 -18.10
CA GLU A 511 -13.09 -2.24 -19.22
C GLU A 511 -13.08 -3.75 -18.92
N ILE A 512 -11.96 -4.29 -18.42
CA ILE A 512 -11.87 -5.69 -17.98
C ILE A 512 -12.94 -5.98 -16.92
N THR A 513 -13.09 -5.09 -15.94
CA THR A 513 -14.07 -5.25 -14.87
C THR A 513 -15.52 -5.22 -15.41
N GLU A 514 -15.82 -4.36 -16.37
CA GLU A 514 -17.14 -4.30 -17.02
C GLU A 514 -17.43 -5.56 -17.82
N GLN A 515 -16.48 -6.04 -18.64
CA GLN A 515 -16.62 -7.28 -19.40
C GLN A 515 -16.81 -8.48 -18.47
N LEU A 516 -16.03 -8.57 -17.38
CA LEU A 516 -16.19 -9.62 -16.37
C LEU A 516 -17.55 -9.56 -15.69
N SER A 517 -18.07 -8.35 -15.43
CA SER A 517 -19.38 -8.19 -14.80
C SER A 517 -20.52 -8.72 -15.67
N VAL A 518 -20.39 -8.59 -17.00
CA VAL A 518 -21.35 -9.09 -17.98
C VAL A 518 -21.22 -10.61 -18.13
N GLU A 519 -20.00 -11.12 -18.31
CA GLU A 519 -19.74 -12.55 -18.54
C GLU A 519 -20.11 -13.41 -17.33
N LEU A 520 -19.89 -12.90 -16.12
CA LEU A 520 -20.15 -13.61 -14.87
C LEU A 520 -21.55 -13.32 -14.28
N ASP A 521 -22.35 -12.46 -14.91
CA ASP A 521 -23.66 -11.98 -14.44
C ASP A 521 -23.64 -11.50 -12.96
N GLN A 522 -22.55 -10.84 -12.57
CA GLN A 522 -22.33 -10.37 -11.20
C GLN A 522 -21.70 -8.97 -11.16
N PRO A 523 -22.20 -8.07 -10.27
CA PRO A 523 -21.60 -6.76 -10.11
C PRO A 523 -20.24 -6.88 -9.43
N MET A 524 -19.23 -6.27 -10.03
CA MET A 524 -17.88 -6.25 -9.51
C MET A 524 -17.72 -5.26 -8.35
N THR A 525 -16.83 -5.59 -7.41
CA THR A 525 -16.49 -4.69 -6.31
C THR A 525 -15.58 -3.56 -6.78
N ALA A 526 -15.74 -2.37 -6.19
CA ALA A 526 -14.95 -1.18 -6.51
C ALA A 526 -13.45 -1.28 -6.18
N VAL A 527 -13.02 -2.39 -5.58
CA VAL A 527 -11.61 -2.68 -5.29
C VAL A 527 -10.88 -3.33 -6.47
N ILE A 528 -11.61 -3.97 -7.39
CA ILE A 528 -11.01 -4.73 -8.51
C ILE A 528 -10.30 -3.81 -9.51
N PRO A 529 -10.88 -2.69 -9.99
CA PRO A 529 -10.20 -1.86 -11.00
C PRO A 529 -8.84 -1.30 -10.52
N PRO A 530 -8.69 -0.76 -9.30
CA PRO A 530 -7.38 -0.34 -8.78
C PRO A 530 -6.32 -1.46 -8.76
N LEU A 531 -6.70 -2.67 -8.34
CA LEU A 531 -5.78 -3.81 -8.25
C LEU A 531 -5.32 -4.26 -9.64
N LEU A 532 -6.26 -4.36 -10.59
CA LEU A 532 -5.94 -4.69 -11.98
C LEU A 532 -5.06 -3.60 -12.62
N ALA A 533 -5.31 -2.32 -12.34
CA ALA A 533 -4.50 -1.22 -12.86
C ALA A 533 -3.04 -1.32 -12.40
N LEU A 534 -2.82 -1.63 -11.11
CA LEU A 534 -1.47 -1.86 -10.57
C LEU A 534 -0.78 -3.06 -11.24
N PHE A 535 -1.51 -4.16 -11.51
CA PHE A 535 -0.92 -5.31 -12.22
C PHE A 535 -0.49 -4.94 -13.64
N ILE A 536 -1.36 -4.25 -14.37
CA ILE A 536 -1.07 -3.82 -15.73
C ILE A 536 0.16 -2.91 -15.73
N HIS A 537 0.21 -1.93 -14.82
CA HIS A 537 1.35 -1.01 -14.71
C HIS A 537 2.65 -1.74 -14.36
N HIS A 538 2.62 -2.64 -13.36
CA HIS A 538 3.77 -3.43 -12.95
C HIS A 538 4.32 -4.30 -14.11
N MET A 539 3.42 -4.96 -14.85
CA MET A 539 3.78 -5.85 -15.95
C MET A 539 4.29 -5.10 -17.19
N ASN A 540 3.93 -3.83 -17.34
CA ASN A 540 4.32 -2.99 -18.48
C ASN A 540 5.75 -2.42 -18.37
N ASN A 541 6.50 -2.71 -17.29
CA ASN A 541 7.95 -2.51 -17.17
C ASN A 541 8.47 -1.11 -17.60
N GLY A 542 7.68 -0.05 -17.40
CA GLY A 542 8.07 1.31 -17.75
C GLY A 542 8.17 1.62 -19.25
N GLN A 543 7.51 0.85 -20.12
CA GLN A 543 7.19 1.35 -21.45
C GLN A 543 6.04 2.36 -21.30
N ASP A 544 6.37 3.67 -21.33
CA ASP A 544 5.38 4.75 -21.36
C ASP A 544 4.30 4.40 -22.40
N ILE A 545 3.07 4.12 -21.93
CA ILE A 545 1.93 3.98 -22.82
C ILE A 545 1.71 5.38 -23.41
N SER A 546 2.26 5.60 -24.61
CA SER A 546 2.36 6.84 -25.41
C SER A 546 2.05 8.18 -24.73
N ARG A 547 3.06 9.06 -24.72
CA ARG A 547 2.96 10.50 -24.37
C ARG A 547 1.97 11.28 -25.25
N SER A 548 1.54 10.67 -26.36
CA SER A 548 0.57 11.20 -27.31
C SER A 548 -0.78 10.48 -27.19
N VAL A 549 -1.86 11.25 -27.15
CA VAL A 549 -3.27 10.78 -27.12
C VAL A 549 -3.89 11.03 -28.48
N GLY A 550 -4.48 10.02 -29.12
CA GLY A 550 -5.23 10.17 -30.36
C GLY A 550 -6.74 10.13 -30.11
N ILE A 551 -7.51 11.09 -30.63
CA ILE A 551 -8.99 11.08 -30.56
C ILE A 551 -9.57 11.35 -31.94
N ILE A 552 -10.52 10.51 -32.37
CA ILE A 552 -11.29 10.68 -33.60
C ILE A 552 -12.68 11.23 -33.25
N ILE A 553 -13.07 12.32 -33.92
CA ILE A 553 -14.38 12.96 -33.77
C ILE A 553 -15.06 13.01 -35.14
N ALA A 554 -16.20 12.33 -35.26
CA ALA A 554 -16.93 12.26 -36.53
C ALA A 554 -18.43 12.35 -36.33
N HIS A 555 -19.13 12.88 -37.34
CA HIS A 555 -20.59 12.92 -37.33
C HIS A 555 -21.14 11.51 -37.58
N GLY A 556 -22.22 11.18 -36.87
CA GLY A 556 -22.89 9.89 -36.95
C GLY A 556 -22.96 9.18 -35.61
N GLU A 557 -23.68 8.06 -35.57
CA GLU A 557 -23.90 7.31 -34.34
C GLU A 557 -22.73 6.38 -33.96
N SER A 558 -21.88 6.01 -34.93
CA SER A 558 -20.77 5.08 -34.72
C SER A 558 -19.59 5.30 -35.68
N THR A 559 -19.56 6.42 -36.40
CA THR A 559 -18.55 6.69 -37.43
C THR A 559 -17.14 6.80 -36.85
N ALA A 560 -16.97 7.56 -35.76
CA ALA A 560 -15.69 7.74 -35.11
C ALA A 560 -15.24 6.42 -34.47
N SER A 561 -16.16 5.76 -33.75
CA SER A 561 -15.90 4.47 -33.10
C SER A 561 -15.52 3.38 -34.11
N SER A 562 -16.16 3.35 -35.28
CA SER A 562 -15.84 2.40 -36.35
C SER A 562 -14.44 2.61 -36.91
N ILE A 563 -14.05 3.87 -37.18
CA ILE A 563 -12.71 4.20 -37.68
C ILE A 563 -11.64 3.87 -36.64
N ALA A 564 -11.82 4.29 -35.38
CA ALA A 564 -10.87 4.04 -34.30
C ALA A 564 -10.68 2.53 -34.06
N ASN A 565 -11.77 1.77 -33.98
CA ASN A 565 -11.71 0.31 -33.78
C ASN A 565 -10.99 -0.39 -34.93
N ALA A 566 -11.30 -0.02 -36.19
CA ALA A 566 -10.62 -0.60 -37.35
C ALA A 566 -9.11 -0.32 -37.30
N VAL A 567 -8.70 0.93 -37.07
CA VAL A 567 -7.29 1.35 -37.02
C VAL A 567 -6.54 0.64 -35.89
N ASN A 568 -7.11 0.64 -34.68
CA ASN A 568 -6.51 -0.01 -33.52
C ASN A 568 -6.34 -1.52 -33.76
N GLN A 569 -7.35 -2.17 -34.38
CA GLN A 569 -7.28 -3.59 -34.72
C GLN A 569 -6.23 -3.89 -35.80
N PHE A 570 -6.15 -3.05 -36.84
CA PHE A 570 -5.18 -3.22 -37.93
C PHE A 570 -3.72 -3.03 -37.46
N LEU A 571 -3.49 -2.09 -36.55
CA LEU A 571 -2.16 -1.80 -36.00
C LEU A 571 -1.78 -2.70 -34.82
N GLY A 572 -2.74 -3.46 -34.27
CA GLY A 572 -2.51 -4.36 -33.12
C GLY A 572 -2.18 -3.61 -31.83
N ARG A 573 -2.56 -2.33 -31.73
CA ARG A 573 -2.34 -1.47 -30.57
C ARG A 573 -3.47 -0.46 -30.46
N TYR A 574 -3.90 -0.16 -29.23
CA TYR A 574 -4.90 0.88 -28.98
C TYR A 574 -4.25 2.26 -29.03
N LEU A 575 -4.56 3.03 -30.08
CA LEU A 575 -3.93 4.32 -30.37
C LEU A 575 -4.94 5.48 -30.39
N PHE A 576 -6.16 5.21 -30.85
CA PHE A 576 -7.22 6.21 -30.97
C PHE A 576 -8.43 5.88 -30.11
N ASP A 577 -8.88 6.89 -29.36
CA ASP A 577 -10.23 6.96 -28.80
C ASP A 577 -11.21 7.60 -29.80
N ALA A 578 -12.50 7.44 -29.54
CA ALA A 578 -13.55 7.94 -30.43
C ALA A 578 -14.62 8.74 -29.68
N ILE A 579 -15.05 9.83 -30.28
CA ILE A 579 -16.22 10.61 -29.85
C ILE A 579 -17.17 10.73 -31.04
N ASP A 580 -18.25 9.94 -31.01
CA ASP A 580 -19.33 10.04 -32.00
C ASP A 580 -20.20 11.29 -31.73
N MET A 581 -20.50 12.01 -32.81
CA MET A 581 -21.34 13.22 -32.80
C MET A 581 -22.65 12.94 -33.56
N PRO A 582 -23.71 12.46 -32.87
CA PRO A 582 -25.03 12.33 -33.48
C PRO A 582 -25.49 13.67 -34.08
N MET A 583 -26.26 13.62 -35.17
CA MET A 583 -26.63 14.81 -35.96
C MET A 583 -27.42 15.89 -35.16
N GLU A 584 -27.98 15.52 -34.02
CA GLU A 584 -28.73 16.42 -33.14
C GLU A 584 -27.86 17.13 -32.08
N VAL A 585 -26.61 16.72 -31.93
CA VAL A 585 -25.67 17.21 -30.91
C VAL A 585 -24.88 18.40 -31.46
N SER A 586 -24.76 19.45 -30.67
CA SER A 586 -24.00 20.66 -31.05
C SER A 586 -22.50 20.53 -30.73
N THR A 587 -21.66 21.27 -31.46
CA THR A 587 -20.21 21.32 -31.21
C THR A 587 -19.87 21.73 -29.77
N ALA A 588 -20.67 22.62 -29.15
CA ALA A 588 -20.48 23.02 -27.76
C ALA A 588 -20.67 21.87 -26.76
N GLN A 589 -21.62 20.96 -27.02
CA GLN A 589 -21.82 19.77 -26.19
C GLN A 589 -20.69 18.75 -26.39
N ILE A 590 -20.16 18.64 -27.61
CA ILE A 590 -18.98 17.82 -27.88
C ILE A 590 -17.74 18.37 -27.17
N ILE A 591 -17.55 19.69 -27.16
CA ILE A 591 -16.47 20.35 -26.40
C ILE A 591 -16.58 20.03 -24.90
N LEU A 592 -17.78 20.04 -24.32
CA LEU A 592 -17.97 19.65 -22.91
C LEU A 592 -17.62 18.18 -22.67
N LYS A 593 -18.05 17.27 -23.56
CA LYS A 593 -17.68 15.85 -23.49
C LYS A 593 -16.17 15.65 -23.66
N LEU A 594 -15.55 16.37 -24.58
CA LEU A 594 -14.12 16.32 -24.82
C LEU A 594 -13.33 16.83 -23.60
N ASN A 595 -13.72 17.96 -23.00
CA ASN A 595 -13.09 18.45 -21.77
C ASN A 595 -13.29 17.52 -20.57
N ASP A 596 -14.47 16.91 -20.41
CA ASP A 596 -14.72 15.89 -19.37
C ASP A 596 -13.89 14.63 -19.61
N PHE A 597 -13.66 14.27 -20.88
CA PHE A 597 -12.82 13.15 -21.28
C PHE A 597 -11.34 13.44 -21.02
N LEU A 598 -10.81 14.56 -21.53
CA LEU A 598 -9.42 14.99 -21.33
C LEU A 598 -9.10 15.24 -19.85
N GLY A 599 -10.04 15.78 -19.07
CA GLY A 599 -9.87 15.99 -17.63
C GLY A 599 -9.72 14.69 -16.82
N LYS A 600 -10.13 13.54 -17.37
CA LYS A 600 -9.96 12.21 -16.75
C LYS A 600 -8.67 11.51 -17.18
N MET A 601 -7.97 12.05 -18.18
CA MET A 601 -6.78 11.43 -18.79
C MET A 601 -5.44 11.84 -18.16
N GLY A 602 -5.42 12.69 -17.13
CA GLY A 602 -4.16 13.06 -16.45
C GLY A 602 -3.17 13.80 -17.36
N HIS A 603 -1.87 13.58 -17.17
CA HIS A 603 -0.80 14.28 -17.88
C HIS A 603 -0.41 13.58 -19.20
N PHE A 604 -0.45 14.32 -20.31
CA PHE A 604 0.04 13.89 -21.63
C PHE A 604 0.72 15.07 -22.33
N GLU A 605 1.69 14.79 -23.20
CA GLU A 605 2.50 15.84 -23.85
C GLU A 605 1.89 16.28 -25.19
N GLU A 606 1.19 15.37 -25.87
CA GLU A 606 0.65 15.58 -27.21
C GLU A 606 -0.80 15.06 -27.35
N LEU A 607 -1.66 15.81 -28.02
CA LEU A 607 -3.03 15.45 -28.36
C LEU A 607 -3.25 15.56 -29.86
N VAL A 608 -3.54 14.43 -30.51
CA VAL A 608 -3.88 14.35 -31.93
C VAL A 608 -5.39 14.19 -32.09
N LEU A 609 -6.04 15.22 -32.62
CA LEU A 609 -7.47 15.26 -32.89
C LEU A 609 -7.73 15.09 -34.39
N LEU A 610 -8.43 14.03 -34.76
CA LEU A 610 -8.84 13.80 -36.14
C LEU A 610 -10.34 14.09 -36.29
N VAL A 611 -10.69 15.04 -37.15
CA VAL A 611 -12.08 15.50 -37.32
C VAL A 611 -12.61 15.26 -38.73
N ASP A 612 -13.89 14.91 -38.84
CA ASP A 612 -14.56 14.53 -40.10
C ASP A 612 -14.86 15.74 -41.02
N MET A 613 -15.22 16.89 -40.44
CA MET A 613 -15.63 18.08 -41.20
C MET A 613 -14.93 19.35 -40.73
N GLY A 614 -14.69 20.29 -41.65
CA GLY A 614 -13.95 21.53 -41.36
C GLY A 614 -14.57 22.44 -40.30
N SER A 615 -15.88 22.35 -40.04
CA SER A 615 -16.53 23.10 -38.95
C SER A 615 -16.09 22.65 -37.55
N LEU A 616 -15.48 21.47 -37.43
CA LEU A 616 -14.96 20.92 -36.18
C LEU A 616 -13.49 21.28 -35.95
N GLU A 617 -12.82 21.95 -36.90
CA GLU A 617 -11.44 22.43 -36.75
C GLU A 617 -11.31 23.41 -35.57
N GLU A 618 -12.36 24.16 -35.26
CA GLU A 618 -12.36 25.12 -34.16
C GLU A 618 -12.59 24.49 -32.77
N ILE A 619 -12.75 23.17 -32.66
CA ILE A 619 -12.99 22.50 -31.37
C ILE A 619 -11.87 22.80 -30.35
N HIS A 620 -10.62 22.96 -30.79
CA HIS A 620 -9.52 23.32 -29.90
C HIS A 620 -9.76 24.60 -29.10
N LYS A 621 -10.47 25.58 -29.67
CA LYS A 621 -10.71 26.87 -29.01
C LYS A 621 -11.55 26.73 -27.75
N GLY A 622 -12.30 25.63 -27.63
CA GLY A 622 -13.10 25.30 -26.46
C GLY A 622 -12.41 24.40 -25.45
N ILE A 623 -11.17 23.95 -25.72
CA ILE A 623 -10.41 23.10 -24.80
C ILE A 623 -9.79 23.99 -23.72
N ALA A 624 -10.13 23.73 -22.45
CA ALA A 624 -9.71 24.58 -21.33
C ALA A 624 -8.55 23.94 -20.55
N ASN A 625 -7.52 24.74 -20.21
CA ASN A 625 -6.44 24.39 -19.27
C ASN A 625 -5.64 23.11 -19.62
N LEU A 626 -5.29 22.92 -20.89
CA LEU A 626 -4.53 21.76 -21.34
C LEU A 626 -3.04 22.12 -21.53
N HIS A 627 -2.14 21.58 -20.71
CA HIS A 627 -0.68 21.76 -20.85
C HIS A 627 -0.06 20.77 -21.85
N ALA A 628 -0.68 20.60 -23.03
CA ALA A 628 -0.26 19.65 -24.06
C ALA A 628 -0.34 20.30 -25.45
N ASN A 629 0.54 19.89 -26.38
CA ASN A 629 0.47 20.33 -27.77
C ASN A 629 -0.76 19.71 -28.44
N ILE A 630 -1.53 20.51 -29.18
CA ILE A 630 -2.77 20.04 -29.83
C ILE A 630 -2.59 20.08 -31.34
N GLY A 631 -2.65 18.91 -31.96
CA GLY A 631 -2.65 18.73 -33.40
C GLY A 631 -4.03 18.38 -33.92
N ILE A 632 -4.60 19.18 -34.82
CA ILE A 632 -5.89 18.87 -35.45
C ILE A 632 -5.69 18.63 -36.93
N MET A 633 -6.31 17.55 -37.46
CA MET A 633 -6.40 17.28 -38.89
C MET A 633 -7.85 17.03 -39.32
N ASN A 634 -8.26 17.68 -40.41
CA ASN A 634 -9.61 17.54 -40.97
C ASN A 634 -9.75 16.37 -41.97
N ASN A 635 -10.99 16.08 -42.36
CA ASN A 635 -11.37 15.06 -43.33
C ASN A 635 -10.89 13.63 -42.99
N VAL A 636 -11.01 13.24 -41.71
CA VAL A 636 -10.56 11.92 -41.24
C VAL A 636 -11.24 10.78 -42.01
N ASN A 637 -10.44 9.82 -42.44
CA ASN A 637 -10.90 8.53 -42.92
C ASN A 637 -9.96 7.43 -42.40
N THR A 638 -10.36 6.16 -42.55
CA THR A 638 -9.58 5.02 -42.04
C THR A 638 -8.14 4.99 -42.56
N ARG A 639 -7.86 5.46 -43.78
CA ARG A 639 -6.50 5.48 -44.33
C ARG A 639 -5.62 6.50 -43.60
N ILE A 640 -6.11 7.71 -43.40
CA ILE A 640 -5.40 8.78 -42.68
C ILE A 640 -5.15 8.36 -41.23
N ALA A 641 -6.18 7.84 -40.56
CA ALA A 641 -6.05 7.38 -39.19
C ALA A 641 -5.03 6.21 -39.07
N LEU A 642 -4.95 5.32 -40.07
CA LEU A 642 -3.92 4.27 -40.14
C LEU A 642 -2.50 4.83 -40.34
N GLU A 643 -2.32 5.80 -41.23
CA GLU A 643 -1.01 6.43 -41.48
C GLU A 643 -0.51 7.18 -40.24
N ILE A 644 -1.37 8.00 -39.63
CA ILE A 644 -1.07 8.73 -38.39
C ILE A 644 -0.80 7.74 -37.25
N GLY A 645 -1.65 6.73 -37.09
CA GLY A 645 -1.46 5.69 -36.07
C GLY A 645 -0.13 4.95 -36.24
N SER A 646 0.26 4.62 -37.48
CA SER A 646 1.54 3.97 -37.75
C SER A 646 2.73 4.84 -37.39
N GLN A 647 2.65 6.17 -37.58
CA GLN A 647 3.75 7.06 -37.20
C GLN A 647 3.79 7.34 -35.69
N LEU A 648 2.63 7.42 -35.04
CA LEU A 648 2.53 7.47 -33.58
C LEU A 648 3.18 6.24 -32.92
N MET A 649 3.05 5.05 -33.52
CA MET A 649 3.75 3.85 -33.05
C MET A 649 5.28 3.94 -33.18
N GLN A 650 5.78 4.73 -34.13
CA GLN A 650 7.21 4.93 -34.36
C GLN A 650 7.81 6.05 -33.49
N GLY A 651 6.97 6.75 -32.72
CA GLY A 651 7.41 7.86 -31.86
C GLY A 651 7.86 9.10 -32.64
N ALA A 652 7.32 9.32 -33.84
CA ALA A 652 7.60 10.51 -34.63
C ALA A 652 6.94 11.75 -34.00
N ASP A 653 7.60 12.91 -34.13
CA ASP A 653 7.06 14.18 -33.64
C ASP A 653 5.80 14.59 -34.42
N MET A 654 4.85 15.23 -33.73
CA MET A 654 3.55 15.61 -34.30
C MET A 654 3.65 16.41 -35.62
N GLU A 655 4.64 17.29 -35.75
CA GLU A 655 4.88 18.09 -36.96
C GLU A 655 5.32 17.21 -38.14
N ALA A 656 6.24 16.27 -37.92
CA ALA A 656 6.67 15.30 -38.92
C ALA A 656 5.53 14.37 -39.36
N ILE A 657 4.65 13.99 -38.44
CA ILE A 657 3.46 13.17 -38.72
C ILE A 657 2.54 13.89 -39.71
N PHE A 658 2.18 15.14 -39.42
CA PHE A 658 1.25 15.88 -40.27
C PHE A 658 1.87 16.34 -41.59
N ASP A 659 3.16 16.65 -41.64
CA ASP A 659 3.86 16.96 -42.89
C ASP A 659 3.93 15.75 -43.82
N THR A 660 4.19 14.56 -43.28
CA THR A 660 4.20 13.33 -44.09
C THR A 660 2.83 13.04 -44.69
N VAL A 661 1.75 13.23 -43.93
CA VAL A 661 0.38 12.97 -44.38
C VAL A 661 -0.15 14.05 -45.33
N SER A 662 0.25 15.32 -45.12
CA SER A 662 -0.15 16.46 -45.97
C SER A 662 0.61 16.51 -47.30
N SER A 663 1.87 16.07 -47.35
CA SER A 663 2.64 16.00 -48.61
C SER A 663 1.97 15.09 -49.67
N ASN A 664 1.15 14.13 -49.24
CA ASN A 664 0.44 13.18 -50.10
C ASN A 664 -1.03 13.57 -50.40
N SER A 665 -1.55 14.69 -49.84
CA SER A 665 -2.99 15.03 -49.96
C SER A 665 -3.37 16.49 -49.58
N GLN A 666 -4.48 17.01 -50.15
CA GLN A 666 -5.03 18.36 -49.88
C GLN A 666 -5.76 18.46 -48.51
N TYR A 667 -5.09 18.16 -47.40
CA TYR A 667 -5.67 18.29 -46.05
C TYR A 667 -5.15 19.52 -45.32
N HIS A 668 -5.97 20.07 -44.44
CA HIS A 668 -5.58 21.18 -43.58
C HIS A 668 -5.34 20.63 -42.17
N TYR A 669 -4.15 20.91 -41.64
CA TYR A 669 -3.82 20.61 -40.26
C TYR A 669 -3.41 21.89 -39.54
N GLN A 670 -3.61 21.92 -38.23
CA GLN A 670 -3.19 23.01 -37.36
C GLN A 670 -2.54 22.42 -36.10
N ILE A 671 -1.35 22.91 -35.76
CA ILE A 671 -0.67 22.60 -34.50
C ILE A 671 -0.78 23.82 -33.59
N ILE A 672 -1.13 23.60 -32.33
CA ILE A 672 -1.28 24.63 -31.30
C ILE A 672 -0.34 24.28 -30.16
N ASP A 673 0.68 25.11 -29.99
CA ASP A 673 1.62 25.03 -28.88
C ASP A 673 0.97 25.59 -27.61
N ASN A 674 0.48 24.71 -26.73
CA ASN A 674 -0.15 25.10 -25.46
C ASN A 674 0.68 24.69 -24.23
N ARG A 675 1.95 24.34 -24.45
CA ARG A 675 2.88 23.93 -23.40
C ARG A 675 3.47 25.14 -22.69
N ASP A 676 3.38 25.18 -21.36
CA ASP A 676 4.28 25.98 -20.55
C ASP A 676 5.68 25.34 -20.62
N LYS A 677 6.57 25.93 -21.42
CA LYS A 677 7.93 25.41 -21.56
C LYS A 677 8.67 25.57 -20.23
N ASP A 678 9.29 24.48 -19.77
CA ASP A 678 10.15 24.50 -18.60
C ASP A 678 11.25 25.55 -18.80
N LYS A 679 11.46 26.39 -17.78
CA LYS A 679 12.47 27.45 -17.81
C LYS A 679 13.85 26.84 -17.60
N VAL A 680 14.77 27.11 -18.51
CA VAL A 680 16.10 26.50 -18.51
C VAL A 680 17.23 27.55 -18.57
N ILE A 681 18.28 27.30 -17.78
CA ILE A 681 19.61 27.89 -17.98
C ILE A 681 20.48 26.86 -18.72
N ILE A 682 21.04 27.24 -19.86
CA ILE A 682 21.93 26.35 -20.62
C ILE A 682 23.37 26.65 -20.25
N CYS A 683 24.10 25.62 -19.83
CA CYS A 683 25.55 25.68 -19.65
C CYS A 683 26.21 25.15 -20.93
N SER A 684 27.03 25.96 -21.58
CA SER A 684 27.77 25.55 -22.76
C SER A 684 29.26 25.75 -22.61
N CYS A 685 30.02 24.81 -23.15
CA CYS A 685 31.46 24.89 -23.27
C CYS A 685 31.85 24.41 -24.67
N ALA A 686 32.81 25.09 -25.29
CA ALA A 686 33.50 24.63 -26.52
C ALA A 686 34.19 23.27 -26.34
N SER A 687 34.37 22.90 -25.08
CA SER A 687 35.36 21.97 -24.57
C SER A 687 34.71 20.60 -24.26
N GLY A 688 33.51 20.34 -24.79
CA GLY A 688 32.70 19.13 -24.62
C GLY A 688 31.84 19.08 -23.35
N ILE A 689 30.95 18.06 -23.26
CA ILE A 689 29.95 17.86 -22.17
C ILE A 689 30.55 17.91 -20.73
N GLY A 690 31.83 17.60 -20.54
CA GLY A 690 32.46 17.48 -19.23
C GLY A 690 32.53 18.80 -18.44
N ALA A 691 33.00 19.88 -19.06
CA ALA A 691 33.08 21.20 -18.41
C ALA A 691 31.68 21.78 -18.20
N ALA A 692 30.79 21.63 -19.19
CA ALA A 692 29.39 22.08 -19.10
C ALA A 692 28.64 21.41 -17.93
N LYS A 693 28.87 20.11 -17.66
CA LYS A 693 28.31 19.40 -16.50
C LYS A 693 28.78 19.99 -15.16
N LYS A 694 30.06 20.32 -15.06
CA LYS A 694 30.62 20.95 -13.86
C LYS A 694 30.03 22.35 -13.66
N LEU A 695 29.87 23.15 -14.72
CA LEU A 695 29.18 24.45 -14.64
C LEU A 695 27.73 24.31 -14.19
N ARG A 696 27.02 23.31 -14.72
CA ARG A 696 25.67 22.97 -14.29
C ARG A 696 25.62 22.69 -12.79
N GLU A 697 26.56 21.91 -12.25
CA GLU A 697 26.61 21.62 -10.80
C GLU A 697 26.83 22.89 -9.96
N ILE A 698 27.75 23.77 -10.39
CA ILE A 698 28.03 25.03 -9.69
C ILE A 698 26.80 25.95 -9.72
N ILE A 699 26.14 26.10 -10.87
CA ILE A 699 24.94 26.94 -11.02
C ILE A 699 23.76 26.33 -10.24
N SER A 700 23.57 25.02 -10.32
CA SER A 700 22.51 24.30 -9.59
C SER A 700 22.70 24.40 -8.08
N SER A 701 23.94 24.32 -7.59
CA SER A 701 24.27 24.52 -6.17
C SER A 701 24.18 25.98 -5.71
N SER A 702 24.16 26.92 -6.67
CA SER A 702 24.02 28.34 -6.39
C SER A 702 22.55 28.77 -6.30
N LEU A 703 21.65 28.09 -7.01
CA LEU A 703 20.21 28.31 -6.96
C LEU A 703 19.62 27.96 -5.58
N PRO A 704 18.66 28.76 -5.06
CA PRO A 704 17.89 28.41 -3.87
C PRO A 704 17.10 27.09 -4.03
N LYS A 705 16.71 26.46 -2.92
CA LYS A 705 15.96 25.20 -2.94
C LYS A 705 14.48 25.45 -3.32
N ASN A 706 13.93 24.62 -4.22
CA ASN A 706 12.54 24.64 -4.71
C ASN A 706 12.17 25.74 -5.72
N ILE A 707 12.99 25.94 -6.76
CA ILE A 707 12.69 26.87 -7.86
C ILE A 707 12.44 26.09 -9.17
N PRO A 708 11.44 26.47 -9.99
CA PRO A 708 11.12 25.82 -11.26
C PRO A 708 12.06 26.22 -12.41
N ILE A 709 13.38 26.31 -12.15
CA ILE A 709 14.41 26.58 -13.16
C ILE A 709 15.31 25.36 -13.25
N LYS A 710 15.36 24.74 -14.43
CA LYS A 710 16.25 23.62 -14.72
C LYS A 710 17.57 24.14 -15.29
N VAL A 711 18.67 23.45 -15.00
CA VAL A 711 19.99 23.77 -15.58
C VAL A 711 20.40 22.61 -16.47
N LEU A 712 20.59 22.86 -17.76
CA LEU A 712 20.96 21.87 -18.76
C LEU A 712 22.37 22.13 -19.30
N THR A 713 22.95 21.11 -19.95
CA THR A 713 24.26 21.19 -20.59
C THR A 713 24.11 20.92 -22.07
N CYS A 714 24.71 21.76 -22.91
CA CYS A 714 24.69 21.62 -24.36
C CYS A 714 26.08 21.88 -24.93
N GLU A 715 26.50 21.14 -25.96
CA GLU A 715 27.77 21.41 -26.63
C GLU A 715 27.70 22.70 -27.45
N TYR A 716 28.84 23.34 -27.63
CA TYR A 716 28.88 24.61 -28.37
C TYR A 716 28.51 24.44 -29.85
N SER A 717 28.96 23.36 -30.48
CA SER A 717 28.61 22.98 -31.86
C SER A 717 27.10 22.86 -32.06
N ASP A 718 26.43 22.20 -31.12
CA ASP A 718 24.98 22.00 -31.11
C ASP A 718 24.23 23.36 -31.10
N LEU A 719 24.73 24.36 -30.38
CA LEU A 719 24.10 25.68 -30.30
C LEU A 719 24.19 26.50 -31.60
N LEU A 720 25.13 26.19 -32.49
CA LEU A 720 25.28 26.87 -33.78
C LEU A 720 24.29 26.37 -34.84
N HIS A 721 23.84 25.11 -34.74
CA HIS A 721 22.91 24.47 -35.67
C HIS A 721 21.45 24.57 -35.19
N ARG A 722 20.89 25.77 -35.25
CA ARG A 722 19.55 26.10 -34.72
C ARG A 722 18.39 25.27 -35.30
N GLU A 723 18.48 24.84 -36.56
CA GLU A 723 17.36 24.18 -37.27
C GLU A 723 17.22 22.69 -36.95
N GLU A 724 18.27 22.04 -36.42
CA GLU A 724 18.25 20.60 -36.11
C GLU A 724 18.09 20.32 -34.61
N ASN A 725 18.03 21.37 -33.79
CA ASN A 725 18.17 21.23 -32.34
C ASN A 725 16.85 21.40 -31.58
N ASP A 726 16.30 20.26 -31.17
CA ASP A 726 15.07 20.03 -30.41
C ASP A 726 15.06 20.66 -28.99
N LEU A 727 16.14 21.32 -28.59
CA LEU A 727 16.26 21.92 -27.26
C LEU A 727 15.50 23.24 -27.13
N PHE A 728 15.47 24.06 -28.20
CA PHE A 728 14.77 25.36 -28.20
C PHE A 728 13.26 25.24 -28.49
N SER A 729 12.82 24.12 -29.08
CA SER A 729 11.40 23.76 -29.20
C SER A 729 10.84 23.32 -27.84
N ARG A 730 11.60 22.54 -27.06
CA ARG A 730 11.16 21.93 -25.78
C ARG A 730 11.24 22.84 -24.55
N TYR A 731 12.17 23.79 -24.51
CA TYR A 731 12.45 24.61 -23.33
C TYR A 731 12.36 26.12 -23.61
N ASP A 732 12.06 26.90 -22.57
CA ASP A 732 12.20 28.35 -22.62
C ASP A 732 13.51 28.76 -21.94
N VAL A 733 14.45 29.23 -22.76
CA VAL A 733 15.84 29.47 -22.34
C VAL A 733 15.97 30.88 -21.77
N ILE A 734 16.22 30.97 -20.47
CA ILE A 734 16.41 32.26 -19.78
C ILE A 734 17.72 32.90 -20.24
N CYS A 735 18.82 32.15 -20.16
CA CYS A 735 20.14 32.57 -20.57
C CYS A 735 21.05 31.38 -20.86
N ILE A 736 22.13 31.65 -21.59
CA ILE A 736 23.22 30.71 -21.85
C ILE A 736 24.43 31.18 -21.05
N VAL A 737 25.00 30.29 -20.24
CA VAL A 737 26.23 30.54 -19.49
C VAL A 737 27.36 29.71 -20.11
N GLY A 738 28.47 30.33 -20.46
CA GLY A 738 29.57 29.59 -21.10
C GLY A 738 30.82 30.41 -21.33
N THR A 739 31.78 29.78 -22.02
CA THR A 739 33.08 30.39 -22.38
C THR A 739 33.06 31.02 -23.77
N LEU A 740 32.30 30.47 -24.71
CA LEU A 740 32.17 31.02 -26.07
C LEU A 740 30.73 31.45 -26.33
N ASN A 741 30.55 32.65 -26.87
CA ASN A 741 29.25 33.19 -27.22
C ASN A 741 28.75 32.59 -28.56
N PRO A 742 27.58 31.95 -28.60
CA PRO A 742 27.00 31.45 -29.85
C PRO A 742 26.34 32.55 -30.72
N ASN A 743 26.35 33.82 -30.27
CA ASN A 743 25.80 34.98 -31.00
C ASN A 743 24.34 34.84 -31.43
N LEU A 744 23.48 34.37 -30.52
CA LEU A 744 22.05 34.21 -30.77
C LEU A 744 21.30 35.53 -30.51
N GLU A 745 20.67 36.11 -31.55
CA GLU A 745 20.01 37.43 -31.51
C GLU A 745 18.91 37.61 -30.43
N TYR A 746 18.35 36.51 -29.91
CA TYR A 746 17.19 36.53 -29.01
C TYR A 746 17.45 35.92 -27.62
N ILE A 747 18.63 35.35 -27.38
CA ILE A 747 18.97 34.69 -26.12
C ILE A 747 20.20 35.36 -25.53
N ARG A 748 20.12 35.75 -24.26
CA ARG A 748 21.22 36.45 -23.59
C ARG A 748 22.32 35.47 -23.20
N PHE A 749 23.56 35.83 -23.50
CA PHE A 749 24.75 35.08 -23.13
C PHE A 749 25.44 35.73 -21.92
N VAL A 750 25.82 34.90 -20.94
CA VAL A 750 26.57 35.30 -19.75
C VAL A 750 27.94 34.61 -19.80
N PRO A 751 29.01 35.37 -20.07
CA PRO A 751 30.37 34.88 -19.97
C PRO A 751 30.66 34.36 -18.55
N ILE A 752 31.39 33.26 -18.43
CA ILE A 752 31.75 32.71 -17.10
C ILE A 752 32.71 33.64 -16.35
N GLU A 753 33.51 34.39 -17.09
CA GLU A 753 34.49 35.34 -16.59
C GLU A 753 33.79 36.47 -15.83
N ASP A 754 32.64 36.92 -16.30
CA ASP A 754 31.82 37.92 -15.61
C ASP A 754 31.31 37.43 -14.25
N LEU A 755 30.99 36.13 -14.14
CA LEU A 755 30.59 35.50 -12.88
C LEU A 755 31.75 35.40 -11.88
N ILE A 756 33.00 35.36 -12.37
CA ILE A 756 34.22 35.28 -11.56
C ILE A 756 34.69 36.68 -11.13
N ILE A 757 34.69 37.65 -12.06
CA ILE A 757 35.18 39.02 -11.86
C ILE A 757 34.13 39.89 -11.17
N ASN A 758 32.87 39.45 -11.15
CA ASN A 758 31.75 40.10 -10.47
C ASN A 758 31.32 41.42 -11.12
N GLU A 759 31.51 41.58 -12.44
CA GLU A 759 31.17 42.80 -13.18
C GLU A 759 29.67 42.88 -13.55
N THR A 760 29.00 41.76 -13.86
CA THR A 760 27.61 41.75 -14.34
C THR A 760 26.57 41.28 -13.31
N MET A 761 26.91 41.23 -12.01
CA MET A 761 25.96 40.77 -10.98
C MET A 761 24.71 41.64 -10.88
N ASP A 762 24.79 42.93 -11.21
CA ASP A 762 23.62 43.82 -11.22
C ASP A 762 22.70 43.55 -12.43
N GLU A 763 23.22 42.95 -13.50
CA GLU A 763 22.43 42.55 -14.67
C GLU A 763 21.69 41.22 -14.46
N LEU A 764 22.24 40.33 -13.61
CA LEU A 764 21.55 39.11 -13.19
C LEU A 764 20.20 39.41 -12.51
N ASP A 765 20.06 40.57 -11.86
CA ASP A 765 18.77 40.99 -11.29
C ASP A 765 17.72 41.14 -12.40
N ALA A 766 18.08 41.73 -13.54
CA ALA A 766 17.16 41.87 -14.66
C ALA A 766 16.78 40.51 -15.29
N TYR A 767 17.65 39.50 -15.19
CA TYR A 767 17.40 38.17 -15.77
C TYR A 767 16.51 37.30 -14.87
N PHE A 768 16.65 37.45 -13.55
CA PHE A 768 15.98 36.58 -12.58
C PHE A 768 14.89 37.27 -11.74
N ALA A 769 14.69 38.60 -11.83
CA ALA A 769 13.65 39.30 -11.08
C ALA A 769 12.21 38.84 -11.41
N ALA A 770 11.99 38.27 -12.59
CA ALA A 770 10.70 37.69 -12.96
C ALA A 770 10.45 36.30 -12.32
N TYR A 771 11.51 35.67 -11.79
CA TYR A 771 11.50 34.27 -11.36
C TYR A 771 11.89 34.04 -9.90
N LEU A 772 12.65 34.97 -9.30
CA LEU A 772 13.12 34.92 -7.92
C LEU A 772 12.62 36.14 -7.14
N ASN A 773 12.21 35.93 -5.89
CA ASN A 773 11.90 37.04 -4.99
C ASN A 773 13.20 37.69 -4.44
N GLU A 774 13.12 38.91 -3.89
CA GLU A 774 14.31 39.69 -3.49
C GLU A 774 15.24 38.95 -2.49
N ALA A 775 14.66 38.13 -1.62
CA ALA A 775 15.43 37.33 -0.66
C ALA A 775 16.17 36.16 -1.33
N GLU A 776 15.50 35.44 -2.23
CA GLU A 776 16.08 34.35 -3.05
C GLU A 776 17.16 34.86 -3.99
N LEU A 777 16.95 36.02 -4.62
CA LEU A 777 17.92 36.65 -5.51
C LEU A 777 19.19 37.07 -4.77
N LYS A 778 19.04 37.61 -3.55
CA LYS A 778 20.18 37.92 -2.68
C LYS A 778 20.95 36.67 -2.25
N GLN A 779 20.23 35.58 -1.96
CA GLN A 779 20.85 34.29 -1.63
C GLN A 779 21.58 33.69 -2.83
N PHE A 780 20.97 33.74 -4.01
CA PHE A 780 21.57 33.30 -5.27
C PHE A 780 22.89 34.03 -5.55
N LYS A 781 22.90 35.37 -5.45
CA LYS A 781 24.11 36.19 -5.59
C LYS A 781 25.21 35.80 -4.60
N GLN A 782 24.86 35.61 -3.33
CA GLN A 782 25.82 35.19 -2.31
C GLN A 782 26.40 33.80 -2.57
N ASN A 783 25.59 32.88 -3.09
CA ASN A 783 26.04 31.55 -3.44
C ASN A 783 26.91 31.57 -4.71
N ILE A 784 26.56 32.36 -5.73
CA ILE A 784 27.42 32.54 -6.90
C ILE A 784 28.77 33.10 -6.48
N LEU A 785 28.82 34.15 -5.66
CA LEU A 785 30.07 34.71 -5.14
C LEU A 785 30.92 33.69 -4.37
N LYS A 786 30.28 32.77 -3.65
CA LYS A 786 30.96 31.72 -2.90
C LYS A 786 31.46 30.60 -3.82
N ASN A 787 30.68 30.23 -4.82
CA ASN A 787 30.89 29.04 -5.63
C ASN A 787 31.76 29.33 -6.87
N PHE A 788 31.67 30.52 -7.47
CA PHE A 788 32.47 31.00 -8.61
C PHE A 788 33.74 31.74 -8.17
N SER A 789 34.57 31.08 -7.35
CA SER A 789 35.98 31.51 -7.19
C SER A 789 36.86 30.70 -8.13
N LEU A 790 37.94 31.29 -8.66
CA LEU A 790 38.91 30.55 -9.46
C LEU A 790 39.38 29.26 -8.76
N SER A 791 39.64 29.33 -7.45
CA SER A 791 40.03 28.17 -6.66
C SER A 791 38.97 27.06 -6.65
N ASN A 792 37.68 27.40 -6.61
CA ASN A 792 36.60 26.39 -6.57
C ASN A 792 36.34 25.78 -7.95
N ILE A 793 36.41 26.58 -9.01
CA ILE A 793 36.32 26.08 -10.39
C ILE A 793 37.47 25.10 -10.65
N MET A 794 38.68 25.46 -10.20
CA MET A 794 39.88 24.66 -10.39
C MET A 794 39.93 23.41 -9.49
N ASN A 795 39.46 23.47 -8.24
CA ASN A 795 39.40 22.29 -7.35
C ASN A 795 38.45 21.19 -7.83
N ASN A 796 37.64 21.44 -8.88
CA ASN A 796 36.81 20.44 -9.54
C ASN A 796 37.51 19.71 -10.70
N LEU A 797 38.79 20.00 -10.95
CA LEU A 797 39.64 19.18 -11.82
C LEU A 797 39.99 17.88 -11.10
N THR A 798 39.72 16.76 -11.75
CA THR A 798 39.62 15.43 -11.12
C THR A 798 40.95 14.70 -10.98
N ILE A 799 41.92 15.02 -11.84
CA ILE A 799 43.16 14.23 -11.99
C ILE A 799 44.42 15.07 -11.75
N LEU A 800 44.42 16.33 -12.16
CA LEU A 800 45.59 17.20 -12.09
C LEU A 800 45.55 18.09 -10.85
N ASN A 801 46.73 18.42 -10.31
CA ASN A 801 46.81 19.40 -9.22
C ASN A 801 46.46 20.80 -9.76
N PRO A 802 45.34 21.40 -9.32
CA PRO A 802 44.80 22.61 -9.95
C PRO A 802 45.70 23.82 -9.81
N ASN A 803 46.36 23.97 -8.65
CA ASN A 803 47.22 25.14 -8.40
C ASN A 803 48.46 25.12 -9.30
N LYS A 804 49.05 23.94 -9.48
CA LYS A 804 50.24 23.78 -10.32
C LYS A 804 49.91 23.88 -11.81
N LEU A 805 48.74 23.37 -12.21
CA LEU A 805 48.25 23.51 -13.58
C LEU A 805 48.00 24.99 -13.92
N LEU A 806 47.35 25.73 -13.02
CA LEU A 806 47.07 27.15 -13.23
C LEU A 806 48.36 27.98 -13.33
N GLU A 807 49.38 27.66 -12.52
CA GLU A 807 50.70 28.29 -12.59
C GLU A 807 51.35 28.07 -13.97
N HIS A 808 51.39 26.83 -14.45
CA HIS A 808 51.95 26.50 -15.77
C HIS A 808 51.16 27.12 -16.93
N VAL A 809 49.84 27.18 -16.84
CA VAL A 809 48.99 27.82 -17.86
C VAL A 809 49.17 29.33 -17.85
N ALA A 810 49.33 29.95 -16.67
CA ALA A 810 49.59 31.38 -16.55
C ALA A 810 50.94 31.77 -17.16
N GLU A 811 52.00 31.02 -16.85
CA GLU A 811 53.33 31.23 -17.44
C GLU A 811 53.32 31.06 -18.97
N ALA A 812 52.63 30.03 -19.49
CA ALA A 812 52.49 29.80 -20.92
C ALA A 812 51.69 30.93 -21.63
N LEU A 813 50.64 31.45 -21.00
CA LEU A 813 49.88 32.59 -21.53
C LEU A 813 50.66 33.90 -21.51
N ASP A 814 51.49 34.14 -20.48
CA ASP A 814 52.40 35.28 -20.46
C ASP A 814 53.44 35.19 -21.58
N HIS A 815 53.98 34.00 -21.85
CA HIS A 815 54.86 33.77 -22.99
C HIS A 815 54.15 33.95 -24.32
N LEU A 816 52.89 33.50 -24.44
CA LEU A 816 52.09 33.68 -25.66
C LEU A 816 51.84 35.18 -25.96
N GLN A 817 51.52 35.98 -24.95
CA GLN A 817 51.33 37.44 -25.10
C GLN A 817 52.60 38.12 -25.62
N ILE A 818 53.78 37.69 -25.15
CA ILE A 818 55.07 38.22 -25.62
C ILE A 818 55.33 37.82 -27.08
N LEU A 819 55.00 36.58 -27.46
CA LEU A 819 55.19 36.07 -28.82
C LEU A 819 54.26 36.72 -29.84
N LEU A 820 53.03 37.06 -29.43
CA LEU A 820 52.04 37.73 -30.28
C LEU A 820 52.17 39.27 -30.30
N ASP A 821 52.98 39.85 -29.41
CA ASP A 821 53.09 41.30 -29.17
C ASP A 821 51.72 41.96 -28.85
N GLU A 822 50.86 41.22 -28.13
CA GLU A 822 49.51 41.64 -27.74
C GLU A 822 49.30 41.42 -26.23
N THR A 823 48.69 42.40 -25.53
CA THR A 823 48.29 42.26 -24.13
C THR A 823 46.82 41.93 -24.03
N PHE A 824 46.49 40.81 -23.40
CA PHE A 824 45.10 40.39 -23.24
C PHE A 824 44.42 41.14 -22.08
N SER A 825 43.11 41.35 -22.21
CA SER A 825 42.34 41.93 -21.11
C SER A 825 42.29 40.96 -19.93
N ASN A 826 42.13 41.46 -18.70
CA ASN A 826 41.96 40.59 -17.53
C ASN A 826 40.82 39.58 -17.74
N HIS A 827 39.71 40.03 -18.35
CA HIS A 827 38.57 39.19 -18.73
C HIS A 827 38.98 38.03 -19.64
N THR A 828 39.69 38.33 -20.73
CA THR A 828 40.22 37.33 -21.67
C THR A 828 41.19 36.36 -20.99
N CYS A 829 42.09 36.85 -20.12
CA CYS A 829 43.04 36.01 -19.38
C CYS A 829 42.35 35.02 -18.45
N PHE A 830 41.35 35.47 -17.67
CA PHE A 830 40.63 34.58 -16.75
C PHE A 830 39.90 33.46 -17.49
N GLY A 831 39.25 33.78 -18.61
CA GLY A 831 38.57 32.78 -19.42
C GLY A 831 39.53 31.80 -20.09
N LEU A 832 40.67 32.28 -20.59
CA LEU A 832 41.73 31.43 -21.12
C LEU A 832 42.32 30.49 -20.06
N TYR A 833 42.50 30.95 -18.81
CA TYR A 833 42.93 30.07 -17.72
C TYR A 833 41.98 28.89 -17.54
N VAL A 834 40.66 29.15 -17.47
CA VAL A 834 39.65 28.09 -17.29
C VAL A 834 39.59 27.18 -18.53
N HIS A 835 39.56 27.77 -19.73
CA HIS A 835 39.46 27.05 -20.99
C HIS A 835 40.64 26.10 -21.21
N ILE A 836 41.87 26.60 -21.05
CA ILE A 836 43.10 25.84 -21.30
C ILE A 836 43.31 24.79 -20.20
N CYS A 837 42.98 25.07 -18.94
CA CYS A 837 43.04 24.05 -17.88
C CYS A 837 42.10 22.88 -18.17
N CYS A 838 40.90 23.14 -18.69
CA CYS A 838 39.95 22.10 -19.08
C CYS A 838 40.43 21.31 -20.32
N LEU A 839 41.03 22.00 -21.29
CA LEU A 839 41.67 21.41 -22.47
C LEU A 839 42.77 20.43 -22.06
N ILE A 840 43.68 20.86 -21.18
CA ILE A 840 44.77 20.00 -20.69
C ILE A 840 44.22 18.77 -19.95
N GLU A 841 43.17 18.93 -19.13
CA GLU A 841 42.50 17.79 -18.48
C GLU A 841 41.92 16.80 -19.52
N ARG A 842 41.38 17.27 -20.64
CA ARG A 842 40.91 16.40 -21.74
C ARG A 842 42.02 15.65 -22.44
N LEU A 843 43.11 16.34 -22.80
CA LEU A 843 44.24 15.71 -23.47
C LEU A 843 44.87 14.61 -22.59
N VAL A 844 44.99 14.87 -21.28
CA VAL A 844 45.46 13.85 -20.31
C VAL A 844 44.47 12.70 -20.15
N THR A 845 43.17 12.93 -20.32
CA THR A 845 42.12 11.89 -20.24
C THR A 845 41.80 11.18 -21.55
N MET A 846 42.59 11.43 -22.61
CA MET A 846 42.40 10.84 -23.95
C MET A 846 41.02 11.18 -24.56
N ARG A 847 40.54 12.40 -24.37
CA ARG A 847 39.27 12.92 -24.91
C ARG A 847 39.50 14.15 -25.78
N GLU A 848 40.33 14.02 -26.81
CA GLU A 848 40.70 15.12 -27.71
C GLU A 848 39.51 15.56 -28.58
N ILE A 849 39.38 16.85 -28.86
CA ILE A 849 38.39 17.38 -29.81
C ILE A 849 38.94 17.20 -31.21
N THR A 850 38.22 16.48 -32.07
CA THR A 850 38.64 16.17 -33.44
C THR A 850 37.84 16.91 -34.51
N ASP A 851 36.88 17.74 -34.10
CA ASP A 851 35.99 18.46 -35.01
C ASP A 851 36.10 19.97 -34.75
N TYR A 852 36.56 20.70 -35.76
CA TYR A 852 36.58 22.15 -35.83
C TYR A 852 36.18 22.52 -37.25
N GLY A 853 35.04 23.21 -37.41
CA GLY A 853 34.32 23.33 -38.68
C GLY A 853 35.11 23.94 -39.85
N ASN A 854 36.30 24.51 -39.62
CA ASN A 854 37.16 25.15 -40.62
C ASN A 854 38.66 24.75 -40.50
N LYS A 855 38.97 23.49 -40.17
CA LYS A 855 40.36 23.04 -39.94
C LYS A 855 41.33 23.32 -41.11
N GLU A 856 40.98 22.91 -42.33
CA GLU A 856 41.90 23.01 -43.50
C GLU A 856 42.17 24.47 -43.90
N THR A 857 41.19 25.36 -43.73
CA THR A 857 41.32 26.81 -43.97
C THR A 857 42.11 27.49 -42.86
N PHE A 858 41.90 27.11 -41.59
CA PHE A 858 42.63 27.65 -40.45
C PHE A 858 44.12 27.31 -40.48
N GLU A 859 44.47 26.05 -40.79
CA GLU A 859 45.87 25.63 -40.95
C GLU A 859 46.60 26.43 -42.05
N ALA A 860 45.91 26.74 -43.15
CA ALA A 860 46.51 27.47 -44.27
C ALA A 860 46.70 28.98 -43.98
N GLU A 861 45.80 29.60 -43.21
CA GLU A 861 45.78 31.05 -42.96
C GLU A 861 46.50 31.47 -41.67
N HIS A 862 46.62 30.57 -40.69
CA HIS A 862 47.10 30.88 -39.34
C HIS A 862 48.25 29.99 -38.84
N GLN A 863 49.09 29.48 -39.75
CA GLN A 863 50.26 28.65 -39.42
C GLN A 863 51.20 29.32 -38.40
N ASP A 864 51.44 30.62 -38.54
CA ASP A 864 52.28 31.38 -37.59
C ASP A 864 51.71 31.29 -36.16
N PHE A 865 50.38 31.37 -35.99
CA PHE A 865 49.74 31.31 -34.67
C PHE A 865 49.87 29.91 -34.03
N ILE A 866 49.73 28.85 -34.84
CA ILE A 866 49.92 27.46 -34.41
C ILE A 866 51.34 27.26 -33.88
N ASP A 867 52.35 27.78 -34.59
CA ASP A 867 53.75 27.68 -34.18
C ASP A 867 54.02 28.44 -32.86
N HIS A 868 53.41 29.62 -32.68
CA HIS A 868 53.52 30.38 -31.43
C HIS A 868 52.87 29.66 -30.24
N ILE A 869 51.74 28.96 -30.43
CA ILE A 869 51.09 28.18 -29.37
C ILE A 869 51.97 27.01 -28.95
N HIS A 870 52.49 26.22 -29.89
CA HIS A 870 53.43 25.14 -29.54
C HIS A 870 54.69 25.66 -28.86
N HIS A 871 55.18 26.85 -29.24
CA HIS A 871 56.33 27.45 -28.57
C HIS A 871 56.02 27.90 -27.14
N ALA A 872 54.87 28.55 -26.92
CA ALA A 872 54.44 29.04 -25.62
C ALA A 872 54.08 27.90 -24.65
N PHE A 873 53.46 26.82 -25.14
CA PHE A 873 52.97 25.70 -24.34
C PHE A 873 53.92 24.49 -24.29
N ASN A 874 55.14 24.59 -24.87
CA ASN A 874 56.11 23.49 -24.90
C ASN A 874 56.41 22.87 -23.52
N ASP A 875 56.56 23.72 -22.49
CA ASP A 875 56.82 23.24 -21.12
C ASP A 875 55.60 22.51 -20.53
N VAL A 876 54.38 22.93 -20.91
CA VAL A 876 53.12 22.30 -20.51
C VAL A 876 52.94 20.95 -21.22
N GLU A 877 53.15 20.91 -22.54
CA GLU A 877 53.09 19.69 -23.36
C GLU A 877 54.09 18.63 -22.86
N ALA A 878 55.32 19.04 -22.56
CA ALA A 878 56.35 18.17 -22.03
C ALA A 878 56.03 17.65 -20.61
N TYR A 879 55.51 18.51 -19.72
CA TYR A 879 55.22 18.14 -18.33
C TYR A 879 54.03 17.20 -18.19
N TYR A 880 52.96 17.41 -18.97
CA TYR A 880 51.75 16.59 -18.92
C TYR A 880 51.74 15.44 -19.93
N HIS A 881 52.77 15.33 -20.78
CA HIS A 881 52.89 14.32 -21.84
C HIS A 881 51.73 14.34 -22.84
N ILE A 882 51.37 15.55 -23.29
CA ILE A 882 50.28 15.82 -24.23
C ILE A 882 50.77 16.63 -25.43
N SER A 883 50.02 16.61 -26.52
CA SER A 883 50.20 17.49 -27.67
C SER A 883 48.89 18.22 -27.91
N ILE A 884 48.92 19.55 -27.99
CA ILE A 884 47.73 20.33 -28.33
C ILE A 884 47.52 20.23 -29.83
N ASN A 885 46.39 19.67 -30.26
CA ASN A 885 46.06 19.54 -31.68
C ASN A 885 45.50 20.84 -32.25
N VAL A 886 45.51 20.95 -33.59
CA VAL A 886 45.14 22.19 -34.29
C VAL A 886 43.69 22.60 -34.03
N GLU A 887 42.79 21.63 -33.83
CA GLU A 887 41.39 21.87 -33.49
C GLU A 887 41.23 22.64 -32.17
N GLU A 888 41.98 22.25 -31.13
CA GLU A 888 41.97 22.93 -29.84
C GLU A 888 42.66 24.31 -29.94
N ILE A 889 43.68 24.45 -30.79
CA ILE A 889 44.32 25.75 -31.10
C ILE A 889 43.32 26.70 -31.78
N GLY A 890 42.47 26.18 -32.67
CA GLY A 890 41.40 26.94 -33.32
C GLY A 890 40.43 27.55 -32.30
N TYR A 891 40.02 26.79 -31.28
CA TYR A 891 39.16 27.31 -30.21
C TYR A 891 39.86 28.35 -29.33
N ILE A 892 41.16 28.22 -29.07
CA ILE A 892 41.94 29.24 -28.36
C ILE A 892 42.00 30.54 -29.20
N TYR A 893 42.18 30.42 -30.52
CA TYR A 893 42.19 31.57 -31.43
C TYR A 893 40.83 32.29 -31.45
N ASP A 894 39.74 31.54 -31.61
CA ASP A 894 38.38 32.08 -31.58
C ASP A 894 38.06 32.75 -30.25
N TYR A 895 38.57 32.19 -29.15
CA TYR A 895 38.41 32.79 -27.82
C TYR A 895 39.10 34.16 -27.71
N ILE A 896 40.31 34.29 -28.25
CA ILE A 896 41.08 35.55 -28.24
C ILE A 896 40.48 36.61 -29.17
N ARG A 897 39.83 36.20 -30.27
CA ARG A 897 39.28 37.12 -31.28
C ARG A 897 37.82 37.54 -31.02
N ASN A 898 37.02 36.70 -30.35
CA ASN A 898 35.61 36.96 -30.07
C ASN A 898 35.35 37.70 -28.74
N ASN A 899 36.40 37.95 -27.94
CA ASN A 899 36.39 38.73 -26.70
C ASN A 899 37.44 39.84 -26.77
#